data_AF-A0A4Q7UYG1-F1
#
_entry.id   AF-A0A4Q7UYG1-F1
#
_cell.length_a   1.000
_cell.length_b   1.000
_cell.length_c   1.000
_cell.angle_alpha   90.00
_cell.angle_beta   90.00
_cell.angle_gamma   90.00
#
_symmetry.space_group_name_H-M   'P 1'
#
loop_
_entity.id
_entity.type
_entity.pdbx_description
1 polymer ?
#
loop_
_entity_poly.entity_id
_entity_poly.type
_entity_poly.pdbx_seq_one_letter_code
_entity_poly.pdbx_strand_id
1 'polypeptide(L)'
;MRRLSTLVAVVVIALLSAAGPATAEPPSRLADRVTDRAGALDPAGRAAVSAAIDELRASENIDLFVVYVRSFDDLDGRTWADRAAQRSQLGDADALLAVATEDRAYGTSFSQNFSVSESRTDAIERDDVEPRLAANDFSGAAVALADGLRGGGGGGAIGTGVAVVGGIVVLGGGAYLISRRRRDRAAAPTPDAPPAGPGPDDEFTGVSTEDLGFRASQALLEIDDAVRTSDQELAAARAHFGDEAVAGFAGAMELSRAEMLRGFTLQQELDDEIPEDEPTRRTMLAEIIHACRTADARLDAQVAEFDALRDLEAGAPEYLAGLGTSLDTANTRLPQVDAALGALRTRYAAAALEPVSGNVGQARELLAVAAEELKAARMELASAETDAGPAPASAAGSTTAPGSTGPATGRSAAVVSGRAAEEAITQAGTLLDGVGRLESDLAAAGERIAAARAETEQDLAEARAILAAGDPGGLAALVARAEAALASADTAQRATPPDPLAALRLIDDADTALDQGLAQAKDAQERNRRVTATLEQTLLTARSAVGAAEDFVTTRRGAVGTDARTRLAEARRHLQQAEAGGDPSAALAEAQAADTMARTALQLAQSDVSRWSGPSSGGYGGGRGGVAADLGSLVLGGILSGALGGGGYSGGGGFGGGGRSPGSFGGSATRGRRGGGGRF
;
A
#
# COMPACT_ATOMS: atom_id res chain seq x y z
N MET A 1 -22.93 68.89 13.30
CA MET A 1 -22.52 68.04 12.16
C MET A 1 -21.04 67.63 12.29
N ARG A 2 -20.70 66.71 13.20
CA ARG A 2 -19.29 66.28 13.42
C ARG A 2 -19.15 64.84 13.95
N ARG A 3 -20.22 64.03 13.86
CA ARG A 3 -20.27 62.61 14.29
C ARG A 3 -20.88 61.65 13.26
N LEU A 4 -21.18 62.11 12.03
CA LEU A 4 -21.48 61.24 10.89
C LEU A 4 -20.22 60.93 10.05
N SER A 5 -19.20 61.78 10.11
CA SER A 5 -17.98 61.69 9.30
C SER A 5 -17.11 60.48 9.65
N THR A 6 -17.15 60.02 10.90
CA THR A 6 -16.33 58.91 11.40
C THR A 6 -16.93 57.53 11.16
N LEU A 7 -18.23 57.43 10.84
CA LEU A 7 -18.87 56.13 10.55
C LEU A 7 -18.74 55.72 9.07
N VAL A 8 -18.65 56.68 8.16
CA VAL A 8 -18.38 56.41 6.73
C VAL A 8 -16.92 55.99 6.51
N ALA A 9 -15.97 56.56 7.27
CA ALA A 9 -14.55 56.19 7.16
C ALA A 9 -14.27 54.72 7.55
N VAL A 10 -14.98 54.19 8.56
CA VAL A 10 -14.80 52.80 9.01
C VAL A 10 -15.42 51.79 8.03
N VAL A 11 -16.53 52.15 7.37
CA VAL A 11 -17.16 51.27 6.36
C VAL A 11 -16.39 51.26 5.03
N VAL A 12 -15.78 52.38 4.62
CA VAL A 12 -14.96 52.42 3.40
C VAL A 12 -13.62 51.69 3.59
N ILE A 13 -12.99 51.77 4.77
CA ILE A 13 -11.75 51.02 5.05
C ILE A 13 -12.02 49.51 5.17
N ALA A 14 -13.20 49.11 5.69
CA ALA A 14 -13.63 47.72 5.71
C ALA A 14 -13.97 47.12 4.32
N LEU A 15 -14.18 47.95 3.29
CA LEU A 15 -14.51 47.52 1.93
C LEU A 15 -13.34 47.53 0.94
N LEU A 16 -12.16 48.05 1.32
CA LEU A 16 -10.92 47.95 0.53
C LEU A 16 -9.94 46.88 1.05
N SER A 17 -10.32 46.09 2.06
CA SER A 17 -9.49 45.02 2.64
C SER A 17 -9.80 43.62 2.08
N ALA A 18 -10.52 43.54 0.95
CA ALA A 18 -10.97 42.30 0.32
C ALA A 18 -10.18 41.92 -0.96
N ALA A 19 -9.03 42.57 -1.20
CA ALA A 19 -8.01 42.07 -2.10
C ALA A 19 -6.96 41.33 -1.24
N GLY A 20 -7.18 40.04 -1.02
CA GLY A 20 -6.09 39.17 -0.55
C GLY A 20 -4.97 39.13 -1.60
N PRO A 21 -3.73 38.79 -1.23
CA PRO A 21 -2.71 38.49 -2.23
C PRO A 21 -3.26 37.41 -3.18
N ALA A 22 -3.00 37.55 -4.48
CA ALA A 22 -3.30 36.50 -5.44
C ALA A 22 -2.44 35.29 -5.07
N THR A 23 -3.02 34.34 -4.34
CA THR A 23 -2.33 33.12 -3.95
C THR A 23 -2.24 32.22 -5.16
N ALA A 24 -1.01 32.07 -5.65
CA ALA A 24 -0.48 30.92 -6.34
C ALA A 24 -1.35 29.65 -6.19
N GLU A 25 -1.76 29.08 -7.33
CA GLU A 25 -2.57 27.85 -7.37
C GLU A 25 -1.73 26.68 -7.91
N PRO A 26 -1.06 25.91 -7.03
CA PRO A 26 -0.19 24.83 -7.46
C PRO A 26 -0.99 23.70 -8.15
N PRO A 27 -0.33 22.93 -9.05
CA PRO A 27 -0.93 21.76 -9.68
C PRO A 27 -1.54 20.82 -8.64
N SER A 28 -2.84 20.57 -8.74
CA SER A 28 -3.62 19.85 -7.73
C SER A 28 -4.49 18.78 -8.38
N ARG A 29 -4.90 17.78 -7.59
CA ARG A 29 -5.76 16.70 -8.06
C ARG A 29 -7.12 17.26 -8.48
N LEU A 30 -7.54 16.94 -9.70
CA LEU A 30 -8.84 17.29 -10.24
C LEU A 30 -9.87 16.25 -9.78
N ALA A 31 -10.89 16.69 -9.05
CA ALA A 31 -12.01 15.86 -8.63
C ALA A 31 -13.14 15.86 -9.68
N ASP A 32 -13.31 16.98 -10.37
CA ASP A 32 -14.36 17.22 -11.37
C ASP A 32 -13.76 17.54 -12.74
N ARG A 33 -14.50 17.20 -13.80
CA ARG A 33 -14.11 17.46 -15.20
C ARG A 33 -14.06 18.93 -15.57
N VAL A 34 -14.77 19.79 -14.84
CA VAL A 34 -14.79 21.25 -15.07
C VAL A 34 -14.52 21.95 -13.76
N THR A 35 -13.24 22.12 -13.44
CA THR A 35 -12.76 22.85 -12.27
C THR A 35 -12.57 24.32 -12.62
N ASP A 36 -13.24 25.23 -11.93
CA ASP A 36 -13.12 26.68 -12.20
C ASP A 36 -12.94 27.41 -10.87
N ARG A 37 -11.71 27.85 -10.62
CA ARG A 37 -11.30 28.57 -9.41
C ARG A 37 -10.97 30.04 -9.73
N ALA A 38 -10.60 30.32 -10.98
CA ALA A 38 -10.53 31.66 -11.53
C ALA A 38 -11.88 32.40 -11.47
N GLY A 39 -13.00 31.70 -11.69
CA GLY A 39 -14.30 32.30 -12.00
C GLY A 39 -14.43 32.64 -13.49
N ALA A 40 -13.81 31.84 -14.35
CA ALA A 40 -13.70 32.06 -15.79
C ALA A 40 -14.99 31.74 -16.56
N LEU A 41 -15.88 30.91 -15.99
CA LEU A 41 -17.09 30.44 -16.66
C LEU A 41 -18.36 31.01 -16.03
N ASP A 42 -19.20 31.62 -16.87
CA ASP A 42 -20.59 31.88 -16.50
C ASP A 42 -21.44 30.58 -16.53
N PRO A 43 -22.69 30.59 -16.04
CA PRO A 43 -23.52 29.38 -16.01
C PRO A 43 -23.81 28.77 -17.39
N ALA A 44 -23.81 29.57 -18.47
CA ALA A 44 -24.07 29.09 -19.82
C ALA A 44 -22.81 28.46 -20.43
N GLY A 45 -21.65 29.11 -20.28
CA GLY A 45 -20.35 28.57 -20.67
C GLY A 45 -20.02 27.27 -19.94
N ARG A 46 -20.32 27.18 -18.64
CA ARG A 46 -20.14 25.94 -17.86
C ARG A 46 -21.04 24.79 -18.33
N ALA A 47 -22.27 25.09 -18.75
CA ALA A 47 -23.16 24.09 -19.34
C ALA A 47 -22.65 23.63 -20.72
N ALA A 48 -22.16 24.56 -21.55
CA ALA A 48 -21.61 24.24 -22.87
C ALA A 48 -20.35 23.36 -22.79
N VAL A 49 -19.39 23.70 -21.92
CA VAL A 49 -18.16 22.90 -21.72
C VAL A 49 -18.49 21.50 -21.21
N SER A 50 -19.39 21.38 -20.23
CA SER A 50 -19.83 20.07 -19.72
C SER A 50 -20.47 19.21 -20.82
N ALA A 51 -21.36 19.78 -21.63
CA ALA A 51 -22.02 19.06 -22.71
C ALA A 51 -21.04 18.57 -23.80
N ALA A 52 -20.04 19.38 -24.17
CA ALA A 52 -19.02 19.00 -25.15
C ALA A 52 -18.10 17.88 -24.65
N ILE A 53 -17.75 17.89 -23.35
CA ILE A 53 -16.99 16.80 -22.69
C ILE A 53 -17.82 15.50 -22.66
N ASP A 54 -19.11 15.59 -22.31
CA ASP A 54 -20.00 14.43 -22.28
C ASP A 54 -20.22 13.83 -23.68
N GLU A 55 -20.30 14.66 -24.73
CA GLU A 55 -20.41 14.20 -26.13
C GLU A 55 -19.11 13.53 -26.62
N LEU A 56 -17.94 14.13 -26.36
CA LEU A 56 -16.63 13.55 -26.70
C LEU A 56 -16.42 12.18 -26.05
N ARG A 57 -16.78 12.05 -24.76
CA ARG A 57 -16.79 10.79 -24.04
C ARG A 57 -17.72 9.76 -24.71
N ALA A 58 -18.91 10.19 -25.11
CA ALA A 58 -19.92 9.31 -25.70
C ALA A 58 -19.56 8.83 -27.13
N SER A 59 -18.80 9.61 -27.90
CA SER A 59 -18.43 9.25 -29.27
C SER A 59 -17.05 8.57 -29.39
N GLU A 60 -16.01 9.10 -28.74
CA GLU A 60 -14.63 8.63 -28.90
C GLU A 60 -14.09 7.86 -27.68
N ASN A 61 -14.85 7.75 -26.59
CA ASN A 61 -14.39 7.23 -25.30
C ASN A 61 -13.16 8.01 -24.76
N ILE A 62 -13.12 9.34 -25.01
CA ILE A 62 -12.08 10.24 -24.51
C ILE A 62 -12.61 11.06 -23.33
N ASP A 63 -11.84 11.12 -22.26
CA ASP A 63 -12.21 11.80 -21.02
C ASP A 63 -11.45 13.12 -20.85
N LEU A 64 -12.02 14.21 -21.37
CA LEU A 64 -11.46 15.55 -21.23
C LEU A 64 -11.77 16.17 -19.85
N PHE A 65 -10.71 16.64 -19.20
CA PHE A 65 -10.73 17.49 -18.01
C PHE A 65 -10.32 18.91 -18.39
N VAL A 66 -10.95 19.91 -17.76
CA VAL A 66 -10.71 21.33 -18.00
C VAL A 66 -10.58 22.03 -16.65
N VAL A 67 -9.51 22.83 -16.48
CA VAL A 67 -9.24 23.57 -15.25
C VAL A 67 -8.87 25.03 -15.53
N TYR A 68 -9.58 25.95 -14.85
CA TYR A 68 -9.32 27.39 -14.90
C TYR A 68 -8.79 27.88 -13.55
N VAL A 69 -7.55 28.37 -13.57
CA VAL A 69 -6.84 29.00 -12.43
C VAL A 69 -6.48 30.44 -12.77
N ARG A 70 -6.05 31.22 -11.78
CA ARG A 70 -5.63 32.61 -12.01
C ARG A 70 -4.22 32.68 -12.60
N SER A 71 -3.28 31.99 -11.96
CA SER A 71 -1.88 31.91 -12.37
C SER A 71 -1.39 30.46 -12.32
N PHE A 72 -0.36 30.15 -13.12
CA PHE A 72 0.44 28.92 -13.03
C PHE A 72 1.73 29.11 -12.21
N ASP A 73 1.91 30.28 -11.60
CA ASP A 73 3.13 30.72 -10.93
C ASP A 73 4.31 30.78 -11.91
N ASP A 74 5.50 30.36 -11.47
CA ASP A 74 6.70 30.30 -12.32
C ASP A 74 6.73 29.05 -13.24
N LEU A 75 5.67 28.22 -13.26
CA LEU A 75 5.57 27.07 -14.15
C LEU A 75 4.99 27.47 -15.51
N ASP A 76 5.58 26.93 -16.59
CA ASP A 76 4.91 26.98 -17.89
C ASP A 76 3.63 26.12 -17.87
N GLY A 77 2.66 26.48 -18.72
CA GLY A 77 1.35 25.85 -18.69
C GLY A 77 1.35 24.36 -19.00
N ARG A 78 2.29 23.86 -19.81
CA ARG A 78 2.43 22.44 -20.10
C ARG A 78 2.94 21.70 -18.86
N THR A 79 4.01 22.18 -18.24
CA THR A 79 4.53 21.61 -16.97
C THR A 79 3.48 21.64 -15.86
N TRP A 80 2.68 22.70 -15.77
CA TRP A 80 1.56 22.76 -14.82
C TRP A 80 0.50 21.70 -15.14
N ALA A 81 0.09 21.56 -16.41
CA ALA A 81 -0.89 20.57 -16.86
C ALA A 81 -0.40 19.13 -16.65
N ASP A 82 0.83 18.80 -17.04
CA ASP A 82 1.41 17.45 -16.85
C ASP A 82 1.46 17.06 -15.37
N ARG A 83 1.86 17.99 -14.48
CA ARG A 83 1.84 17.77 -13.01
C ARG A 83 0.42 17.59 -12.46
N ALA A 84 -0.56 18.32 -12.97
CA ALA A 84 -1.97 18.17 -12.58
C ALA A 84 -2.57 16.84 -13.07
N ALA A 85 -2.24 16.42 -14.30
CA ALA A 85 -2.64 15.14 -14.88
C ALA A 85 -2.04 13.95 -14.12
N GLN A 86 -0.76 14.02 -13.75
CA GLN A 86 -0.09 13.01 -12.91
C GLN A 86 -0.74 12.88 -11.53
N ARG A 87 -0.96 14.02 -10.82
CA ARG A 87 -1.65 14.04 -9.51
C ARG A 87 -3.10 13.55 -9.57
N SER A 88 -3.72 13.65 -10.74
CA SER A 88 -5.09 13.17 -11.00
C SER A 88 -5.14 11.72 -11.50
N GLN A 89 -3.99 11.08 -11.73
CA GLN A 89 -3.85 9.70 -12.22
C GLN A 89 -4.53 9.48 -13.58
N LEU A 90 -4.46 10.49 -14.47
CA LEU A 90 -5.09 10.44 -15.79
C LEU A 90 -4.50 9.31 -16.67
N GLY A 91 -5.37 8.55 -17.34
CA GLY A 91 -5.03 7.38 -18.16
C GLY A 91 -4.78 7.68 -19.64
N ASP A 92 -4.71 6.62 -20.45
CA ASP A 92 -4.38 6.70 -21.89
C ASP A 92 -5.50 7.30 -22.76
N ALA A 93 -6.73 7.35 -22.25
CA ALA A 93 -7.89 7.97 -22.91
C ALA A 93 -8.26 9.34 -22.32
N ASP A 94 -7.49 9.82 -21.34
CA ASP A 94 -7.79 11.06 -20.63
C ASP A 94 -6.99 12.22 -21.23
N ALA A 95 -7.62 13.39 -21.30
CA ALA A 95 -7.00 14.64 -21.76
C ALA A 95 -7.19 15.72 -20.70
N LEU A 96 -6.25 16.66 -20.61
CA LEU A 96 -6.38 17.84 -19.75
C LEU A 96 -6.12 19.12 -20.54
N LEU A 97 -6.96 20.14 -20.32
CA LEU A 97 -6.71 21.54 -20.65
C LEU A 97 -6.64 22.37 -19.37
N ALA A 98 -5.51 23.04 -19.15
CA ALA A 98 -5.32 24.00 -18.07
C ALA A 98 -5.23 25.42 -18.65
N VAL A 99 -5.89 26.39 -18.01
CA VAL A 99 -5.88 27.81 -18.41
C VAL A 99 -5.63 28.71 -17.19
N ALA A 100 -4.55 29.49 -17.23
CA ALA A 100 -4.27 30.57 -16.30
C ALA A 100 -4.78 31.89 -16.86
N THR A 101 -5.84 32.43 -16.26
CA THR A 101 -6.59 33.58 -16.81
C THR A 101 -5.88 34.93 -16.63
N GLU A 102 -5.07 35.09 -15.59
CA GLU A 102 -4.33 36.33 -15.31
C GLU A 102 -2.96 36.33 -16.03
N ASP A 103 -2.26 35.19 -16.05
CA ASP A 103 -0.98 35.03 -16.77
C ASP A 103 -1.15 35.02 -18.30
N ARG A 104 -2.38 34.82 -18.78
CA ARG A 104 -2.73 34.52 -20.18
C ARG A 104 -1.91 33.36 -20.72
N ALA A 105 -1.87 32.26 -19.98
CA ALA A 105 -1.13 31.05 -20.33
C ALA A 105 -2.04 29.83 -20.33
N TYR A 106 -1.74 28.85 -21.18
CA TYR A 106 -2.43 27.56 -21.21
C TYR A 106 -1.43 26.42 -21.35
N GLY A 107 -1.90 25.21 -21.04
CA GLY A 107 -1.24 23.98 -21.41
C GLY A 107 -2.20 22.82 -21.50
N THR A 108 -1.83 21.82 -22.29
CA THR A 108 -2.53 20.56 -22.42
C THR A 108 -1.68 19.41 -21.93
N SER A 109 -2.32 18.30 -21.56
CA SER A 109 -1.64 17.05 -21.24
C SER A 109 -2.42 15.87 -21.79
N PHE A 110 -1.72 15.00 -22.50
CA PHE A 110 -2.20 13.75 -23.08
C PHE A 110 -1.20 12.63 -22.81
N SER A 111 -1.67 11.38 -22.83
CA SER A 111 -0.76 10.23 -22.88
C SER A 111 0.00 10.19 -24.23
N GLN A 112 1.21 9.62 -24.23
CA GLN A 112 1.86 9.23 -25.49
C GLN A 112 1.00 8.23 -26.29
N ASN A 113 0.25 7.35 -25.60
CA ASN A 113 -0.65 6.37 -26.21
C ASN A 113 -2.02 6.93 -26.61
N PHE A 114 -2.25 8.23 -26.42
CA PHE A 114 -3.55 8.86 -26.65
C PHE A 114 -4.01 8.70 -28.11
N SER A 115 -5.30 8.40 -28.32
CA SER A 115 -5.84 7.93 -29.61
C SER A 115 -5.72 8.95 -30.76
N VAL A 116 -5.63 10.24 -30.45
CA VAL A 116 -5.43 11.33 -31.41
C VAL A 116 -3.92 11.60 -31.58
N SER A 117 -3.45 11.79 -32.83
CA SER A 117 -2.03 12.04 -33.11
C SER A 117 -1.56 13.42 -32.64
N GLU A 118 -0.28 13.54 -32.25
CA GLU A 118 0.34 14.79 -31.76
C GLU A 118 0.20 15.94 -32.78
N SER A 119 0.55 15.69 -34.04
CA SER A 119 0.36 16.63 -35.15
C SER A 119 -1.08 17.11 -35.37
N ARG A 120 -2.06 16.43 -34.74
CA ARG A 120 -3.48 16.79 -34.76
C ARG A 120 -3.91 17.50 -33.48
N THR A 121 -3.44 17.07 -32.30
CA THR A 121 -3.65 17.83 -31.05
C THR A 121 -3.03 19.22 -31.18
N ASP A 122 -1.80 19.33 -31.71
CA ASP A 122 -1.12 20.60 -31.98
C ASP A 122 -1.88 21.49 -32.96
N ALA A 123 -2.54 20.89 -33.96
CA ALA A 123 -3.36 21.62 -34.92
C ALA A 123 -4.65 22.15 -34.28
N ILE A 124 -5.33 21.34 -33.47
CA ILE A 124 -6.51 21.75 -32.70
C ILE A 124 -6.14 22.88 -31.74
N GLU A 125 -5.01 22.75 -31.03
CA GLU A 125 -4.53 23.77 -30.10
C GLU A 125 -4.26 25.11 -30.78
N ARG A 126 -3.44 25.10 -31.84
CA ARG A 126 -3.03 26.32 -32.55
C ARG A 126 -4.17 26.95 -33.37
N ASP A 127 -4.95 26.14 -34.08
CA ASP A 127 -5.90 26.64 -35.08
C ASP A 127 -7.31 26.87 -34.48
N ASP A 128 -7.64 26.24 -33.33
CA ASP A 128 -8.95 26.33 -32.69
C ASP A 128 -8.92 26.79 -31.21
N VAL A 129 -8.01 26.31 -30.36
CA VAL A 129 -8.01 26.64 -28.92
C VAL A 129 -7.41 28.03 -28.66
N GLU A 130 -6.17 28.25 -29.12
CA GLU A 130 -5.40 29.48 -28.90
C GLU A 130 -6.12 30.76 -29.40
N PRO A 131 -6.77 30.80 -30.58
CA PRO A 131 -7.49 31.99 -31.04
C PRO A 131 -8.68 32.37 -30.15
N ARG A 132 -9.32 31.38 -29.52
CA ARG A 132 -10.46 31.58 -28.61
C ARG A 132 -9.98 32.04 -27.23
N LEU A 133 -8.88 31.47 -26.72
CA LEU A 133 -8.21 31.95 -25.51
C LEU A 133 -7.73 33.40 -25.68
N ALA A 134 -7.11 33.75 -26.81
CA ALA A 134 -6.67 35.12 -27.10
C ALA A 134 -7.83 36.13 -27.06
N ALA A 135 -9.01 35.73 -27.55
CA ALA A 135 -10.26 36.51 -27.48
C ALA A 135 -10.92 36.55 -26.07
N ASN A 136 -10.38 35.82 -25.10
CA ASN A 136 -10.94 35.56 -23.77
C ASN A 136 -12.25 34.74 -23.78
N ASP A 137 -12.51 33.97 -24.85
CA ASP A 137 -13.59 32.98 -24.91
C ASP A 137 -13.13 31.65 -24.29
N PHE A 138 -13.00 31.65 -22.97
CA PHE A 138 -12.51 30.52 -22.18
C PHE A 138 -13.41 29.27 -22.29
N SER A 139 -14.72 29.47 -22.41
CA SER A 139 -15.69 28.40 -22.68
C SER A 139 -15.54 27.82 -24.08
N GLY A 140 -15.46 28.68 -25.11
CA GLY A 140 -15.33 28.26 -26.49
C GLY A 140 -14.01 27.55 -26.76
N ALA A 141 -12.92 27.93 -26.10
CA ALA A 141 -11.63 27.24 -26.20
C ALA A 141 -11.73 25.77 -25.74
N ALA A 142 -12.39 25.51 -24.60
CA ALA A 142 -12.58 24.16 -24.08
C ALA A 142 -13.58 23.34 -24.92
N VAL A 143 -14.66 23.96 -25.42
CA VAL A 143 -15.58 23.31 -26.36
C VAL A 143 -14.87 22.98 -27.68
N ALA A 144 -14.04 23.87 -28.21
CA ALA A 144 -13.33 23.65 -29.46
C ALA A 144 -12.28 22.54 -29.36
N LEU A 145 -11.60 22.39 -28.21
CA LEU A 145 -10.76 21.22 -27.94
C LEU A 145 -11.60 19.94 -27.93
N ALA A 146 -12.74 19.94 -27.24
CA ALA A 146 -13.63 18.77 -27.15
C ALA A 146 -14.24 18.36 -28.51
N ASP A 147 -14.52 19.32 -29.39
CA ASP A 147 -15.00 19.08 -30.76
C ASP A 147 -13.85 18.64 -31.69
N GLY A 148 -12.67 19.24 -31.59
CA GLY A 148 -11.52 18.93 -32.45
C GLY A 148 -11.01 17.50 -32.28
N LEU A 149 -11.06 16.98 -31.05
CA LEU A 149 -10.70 15.61 -30.68
C LEU A 149 -11.68 14.55 -31.25
N ARG A 150 -12.84 14.95 -31.81
CA ARG A 150 -13.89 14.06 -32.36
C ARG A 150 -13.66 13.60 -33.81
N GLY A 151 -12.57 14.03 -34.44
CA GLY A 151 -12.02 13.34 -35.61
C GLY A 151 -10.62 12.83 -35.27
N GLY A 152 -10.02 11.87 -35.97
CA GLY A 152 -10.36 11.26 -37.27
C GLY A 152 -9.11 10.55 -37.80
N GLY A 153 -8.94 10.37 -39.13
CA GLY A 153 -7.74 9.73 -39.69
C GLY A 153 -7.28 10.29 -41.04
N GLY A 154 -5.97 10.17 -41.36
CA GLY A 154 -5.44 10.57 -42.68
C GLY A 154 -3.92 10.80 -42.83
N GLY A 155 -3.13 9.72 -42.87
CA GLY A 155 -1.94 9.45 -43.72
C GLY A 155 -0.87 10.48 -44.15
N GLY A 156 0.42 10.08 -43.98
CA GLY A 156 1.59 10.44 -44.82
C GLY A 156 2.80 11.02 -44.06
N ALA A 157 4.08 10.90 -44.48
CA ALA A 157 4.74 10.00 -45.45
C ALA A 157 6.30 10.09 -45.35
N ILE A 158 7.02 8.95 -45.36
CA ILE A 158 8.44 8.73 -45.77
C ILE A 158 9.61 9.30 -44.91
N GLY A 159 10.60 8.46 -44.56
CA GLY A 159 11.97 8.90 -44.16
C GLY A 159 12.89 7.82 -43.53
N THR A 160 13.90 7.33 -44.24
CA THR A 160 14.74 6.17 -43.85
C THR A 160 15.97 6.44 -42.96
N GLY A 161 16.06 5.69 -41.86
CA GLY A 161 17.20 5.03 -41.16
C GLY A 161 18.70 5.31 -41.40
N VAL A 162 19.52 4.96 -40.39
CA VAL A 162 20.74 4.09 -40.44
C VAL A 162 21.26 3.85 -39.00
N ALA A 163 21.84 2.68 -38.73
CA ALA A 163 22.34 2.24 -37.42
C ALA A 163 23.88 2.29 -37.30
N VAL A 164 24.39 2.27 -36.06
CA VAL A 164 25.78 1.88 -35.72
C VAL A 164 25.77 1.04 -34.43
N VAL A 165 26.58 -0.01 -34.38
CA VAL A 165 26.69 -0.98 -33.27
C VAL A 165 28.08 -0.91 -32.62
N GLY A 166 28.11 -1.12 -31.30
CA GLY A 166 29.30 -1.40 -30.47
C GLY A 166 29.03 -0.97 -29.02
N GLY A 167 29.08 -1.80 -27.97
CA GLY A 167 29.49 -3.20 -27.83
C GLY A 167 30.84 -3.32 -27.13
N ILE A 168 30.88 -3.80 -25.87
CA ILE A 168 32.04 -4.45 -25.22
C ILE A 168 31.76 -5.04 -23.82
N VAL A 169 32.26 -6.27 -23.64
CA VAL A 169 32.73 -6.96 -22.40
C VAL A 169 31.78 -7.47 -21.31
N VAL A 170 31.97 -8.76 -21.03
CA VAL A 170 31.39 -9.62 -19.98
C VAL A 170 32.26 -9.61 -18.72
N LEU A 171 31.67 -9.33 -17.56
CA LEU A 171 32.09 -9.74 -16.20
C LEU A 171 30.84 -9.70 -15.28
N GLY A 172 30.47 -10.69 -14.48
CA GLY A 172 30.94 -12.08 -14.37
C GLY A 172 30.00 -12.89 -13.45
N GLY A 173 29.62 -14.10 -13.86
CA GLY A 173 28.68 -14.95 -13.11
C GLY A 173 29.33 -15.71 -11.95
N GLY A 174 28.70 -15.71 -10.76
CA GLY A 174 29.34 -16.27 -9.56
C GLY A 174 28.47 -16.48 -8.32
N ALA A 175 27.19 -16.86 -8.44
CA ALA A 175 26.35 -17.15 -7.26
C ALA A 175 25.33 -18.31 -7.39
N TYR A 176 24.82 -18.62 -8.59
CA TYR A 176 23.57 -19.40 -8.71
C TYR A 176 23.68 -20.93 -8.48
N LEU A 177 24.86 -21.53 -8.63
CA LEU A 177 25.04 -23.00 -8.70
C LEU A 177 24.80 -23.79 -7.39
N ILE A 178 24.39 -23.17 -6.29
CA ILE A 178 24.15 -23.84 -5.00
C ILE A 178 22.67 -24.15 -4.73
N SER A 179 21.72 -23.44 -5.35
CA SER A 179 20.27 -23.61 -5.09
C SER A 179 19.68 -24.89 -5.71
N ARG A 180 20.04 -25.20 -6.97
CA ARG A 180 19.38 -26.25 -7.78
C ARG A 180 19.45 -27.66 -7.17
N ARG A 181 20.52 -27.99 -6.41
CA ARG A 181 20.75 -29.35 -5.86
C ARG A 181 19.87 -29.76 -4.67
N ARG A 182 18.93 -28.92 -4.20
CA ARG A 182 18.02 -29.27 -3.08
C ARG A 182 16.55 -29.42 -3.43
N ARG A 183 16.09 -29.03 -4.63
CA ARG A 183 14.68 -29.21 -5.04
C ARG A 183 14.38 -30.56 -5.70
N ASP A 184 15.35 -31.19 -6.37
CA ASP A 184 15.19 -32.47 -7.09
C ASP A 184 15.02 -33.73 -6.20
N ARG A 185 14.53 -33.57 -4.96
CA ARG A 185 14.28 -34.68 -4.00
C ARG A 185 12.93 -34.63 -3.29
N ALA A 186 12.02 -33.77 -3.70
CA ALA A 186 10.62 -33.79 -3.26
C ALA A 186 9.66 -33.85 -4.46
N ALA A 187 8.62 -34.67 -4.34
CA ALA A 187 7.53 -34.93 -5.30
C ALA A 187 7.86 -35.75 -6.56
N ALA A 188 7.47 -37.03 -6.53
CA ALA A 188 7.01 -37.73 -7.73
C ALA A 188 5.54 -37.33 -8.02
N PRO A 189 5.08 -37.30 -9.28
CA PRO A 189 3.77 -36.76 -9.63
C PRO A 189 2.61 -37.75 -9.38
N THR A 190 1.53 -37.26 -8.78
CA THR A 190 0.20 -37.89 -8.80
C THR A 190 -0.67 -37.24 -9.90
N PRO A 191 -1.23 -38.01 -10.84
CA PRO A 191 -2.19 -37.48 -11.81
C PRO A 191 -3.59 -37.39 -11.17
N ASP A 192 -4.03 -36.16 -10.91
CA ASP A 192 -5.41 -35.66 -10.65
C ASP A 192 -5.40 -34.59 -9.54
N ALA A 193 -4.78 -33.45 -9.84
CA ALA A 193 -5.00 -32.21 -9.11
C ALA A 193 -5.70 -31.21 -10.07
N PRO A 194 -6.79 -30.55 -9.68
CA PRO A 194 -7.38 -29.48 -10.49
C PRO A 194 -6.38 -28.32 -10.63
N PRO A 195 -6.46 -27.51 -11.70
CA PRO A 195 -5.55 -26.39 -11.89
C PRO A 195 -5.60 -25.47 -10.69
N ALA A 196 -4.42 -25.09 -10.17
CA ALA A 196 -4.32 -24.10 -9.11
C ALA A 196 -4.98 -22.80 -9.58
N GLY A 197 -5.82 -22.22 -8.72
CA GLY A 197 -6.36 -20.88 -8.96
C GLY A 197 -5.25 -19.82 -9.04
N PRO A 198 -5.51 -18.66 -9.65
CA PRO A 198 -4.49 -17.62 -9.77
C PRO A 198 -3.97 -17.20 -8.40
N GLY A 199 -2.64 -17.05 -8.31
CA GLY A 199 -1.98 -16.43 -7.16
C GLY A 199 -2.35 -14.94 -7.04
N PRO A 200 -1.94 -14.27 -5.96
CA PRO A 200 -2.26 -12.87 -5.74
C PRO A 200 -1.66 -11.99 -6.84
N ASP A 201 -2.52 -11.15 -7.41
CA ASP A 201 -2.19 -9.96 -8.22
C ASP A 201 -1.15 -10.15 -9.34
N ASP A 202 -1.45 -11.02 -10.31
CA ASP A 202 -0.82 -10.96 -11.63
C ASP A 202 -1.29 -9.67 -12.35
N GLU A 203 -0.55 -8.56 -12.15
CA GLU A 203 -0.82 -7.25 -12.74
C GLU A 203 -0.89 -7.26 -14.28
N PHE A 204 -0.40 -8.33 -14.91
CA PHE A 204 -0.37 -8.52 -16.35
C PHE A 204 -1.48 -9.46 -16.84
N THR A 205 -2.52 -9.72 -16.03
CA THR A 205 -3.67 -10.54 -16.41
C THR A 205 -4.25 -10.10 -17.76
N GLY A 206 -4.27 -11.00 -18.75
CA GLY A 206 -4.75 -10.73 -20.11
C GLY A 206 -3.67 -10.26 -21.11
N VAL A 207 -2.45 -9.97 -20.66
CA VAL A 207 -1.29 -9.71 -21.54
C VAL A 207 -0.66 -11.04 -21.95
N SER A 208 -0.33 -11.23 -23.23
CA SER A 208 0.34 -12.44 -23.70
C SER A 208 1.80 -12.51 -23.23
N THR A 209 2.37 -13.71 -23.14
CA THR A 209 3.79 -13.88 -22.75
C THR A 209 4.75 -13.33 -23.80
N GLU A 210 4.34 -13.25 -25.07
CA GLU A 210 5.10 -12.59 -26.14
C GLU A 210 5.09 -11.05 -25.96
N ASP A 211 3.93 -10.47 -25.65
CA ASP A 211 3.82 -9.03 -25.31
C ASP A 211 4.60 -8.69 -24.04
N LEU A 212 4.64 -9.59 -23.05
CA LEU A 212 5.50 -9.44 -21.87
C LEU A 212 6.99 -9.52 -22.21
N GLY A 213 7.38 -10.40 -23.14
CA GLY A 213 8.74 -10.45 -23.69
C GLY A 213 9.15 -9.11 -24.32
N PHE A 214 8.25 -8.53 -25.12
CA PHE A 214 8.47 -7.21 -25.70
C PHE A 214 8.55 -6.10 -24.64
N ARG A 215 7.62 -6.07 -23.67
CA ARG A 215 7.61 -5.07 -22.58
C ARG A 215 8.85 -5.15 -21.68
N ALA A 216 9.29 -6.35 -21.32
CA ALA A 216 10.53 -6.57 -20.57
C ALA A 216 11.76 -6.06 -21.35
N SER A 217 11.83 -6.35 -22.65
CA SER A 217 12.91 -5.88 -23.52
C SER A 217 12.93 -4.35 -23.67
N GLN A 218 11.78 -3.69 -23.77
CA GLN A 218 11.70 -2.22 -23.78
C GLN A 218 12.13 -1.64 -22.44
N ALA A 219 11.62 -2.17 -21.33
CA ALA A 219 11.95 -1.67 -19.99
C ALA A 219 13.46 -1.78 -19.68
N LEU A 220 14.13 -2.85 -20.13
CA LEU A 220 15.59 -3.02 -20.03
C LEU A 220 16.38 -1.98 -20.84
N LEU A 221 15.89 -1.59 -22.02
CA LEU A 221 16.52 -0.55 -22.84
C LEU A 221 16.32 0.84 -22.23
N GLU A 222 15.11 1.14 -21.74
CA GLU A 222 14.77 2.42 -21.13
C GLU A 222 15.55 2.69 -19.84
N ILE A 223 15.79 1.66 -19.01
CA ILE A 223 16.59 1.78 -17.80
C ILE A 223 18.10 1.87 -18.10
N ASP A 224 18.62 1.20 -19.12
CA ASP A 224 20.03 1.36 -19.54
C ASP A 224 20.31 2.79 -20.02
N ASP A 225 19.45 3.33 -20.89
CA ASP A 225 19.54 4.73 -21.33
C ASP A 225 19.33 5.72 -20.18
N ALA A 226 18.44 5.42 -19.21
CA ALA A 226 18.27 6.22 -18.00
C ALA A 226 19.53 6.22 -17.12
N VAL A 227 20.08 5.04 -16.78
CA VAL A 227 21.30 4.90 -15.97
C VAL A 227 22.48 5.60 -16.64
N ARG A 228 22.67 5.41 -17.96
CA ARG A 228 23.74 6.04 -18.74
C ARG A 228 23.66 7.56 -18.79
N THR A 229 22.44 8.12 -18.83
CA THR A 229 22.21 9.58 -18.76
C THR A 229 22.45 10.08 -17.34
N SER A 230 21.93 9.36 -16.34
CA SER A 230 22.05 9.70 -14.93
C SER A 230 23.49 9.68 -14.42
N ASP A 231 24.33 8.77 -14.93
CA ASP A 231 25.76 8.67 -14.60
C ASP A 231 26.55 9.93 -15.04
N GLN A 232 26.16 10.54 -16.17
CA GLN A 232 26.74 11.80 -16.66
C GLN A 232 26.30 12.99 -15.80
N GLU A 233 25.03 13.06 -15.43
CA GLU A 233 24.51 14.09 -14.52
C GLU A 233 25.11 13.95 -13.11
N LEU A 234 25.29 12.73 -12.58
CA LEU A 234 25.99 12.51 -11.30
C LEU A 234 27.43 13.04 -11.35
N ALA A 235 28.15 12.83 -12.46
CA ALA A 235 29.50 13.37 -12.62
C ALA A 235 29.52 14.90 -12.69
N ALA A 236 28.55 15.53 -13.37
CA ALA A 236 28.39 16.98 -13.40
C ALA A 236 28.03 17.55 -12.02
N ALA A 237 27.10 16.91 -11.31
CA ALA A 237 26.64 17.31 -9.99
C ALA A 237 27.76 17.19 -8.94
N ARG A 238 28.55 16.11 -8.94
CA ARG A 238 29.76 15.96 -8.11
C ARG A 238 30.74 17.11 -8.31
N ALA A 239 30.96 17.53 -9.56
CA ALA A 239 31.85 18.64 -9.87
C ALA A 239 31.32 20.02 -9.42
N HIS A 240 30.01 20.15 -9.20
CA HIS A 240 29.36 21.41 -8.84
C HIS A 240 29.06 21.56 -7.35
N PHE A 241 28.52 20.51 -6.71
CA PHE A 241 28.09 20.49 -5.31
C PHE A 241 29.05 19.71 -4.37
N GLY A 242 30.01 18.96 -4.92
CA GLY A 242 30.90 18.08 -4.16
C GLY A 242 30.31 16.68 -3.92
N ASP A 243 31.17 15.71 -3.56
CA ASP A 243 30.77 14.30 -3.42
C ASP A 243 29.80 14.03 -2.27
N GLU A 244 29.91 14.77 -1.16
CA GLU A 244 29.08 14.58 0.05
C GLU A 244 27.63 15.01 -0.19
N ALA A 245 27.42 16.15 -0.86
CA ALA A 245 26.11 16.69 -1.21
C ALA A 245 25.29 15.78 -2.16
N VAL A 246 25.96 14.89 -2.90
CA VAL A 246 25.35 13.97 -3.89
C VAL A 246 25.51 12.50 -3.51
N ALA A 247 25.89 12.20 -2.26
CA ALA A 247 26.06 10.84 -1.77
C ALA A 247 24.79 10.00 -1.85
N GLY A 248 23.61 10.62 -1.63
CA GLY A 248 22.30 10.00 -1.84
C GLY A 248 22.10 9.50 -3.28
N PHE A 249 22.37 10.38 -4.26
CA PHE A 249 22.27 10.03 -5.68
C PHE A 249 23.28 8.97 -6.10
N ALA A 250 24.51 9.02 -5.57
CA ALA A 250 25.49 7.97 -5.78
C ALA A 250 25.01 6.61 -5.25
N GLY A 251 24.40 6.56 -4.06
CA GLY A 251 23.82 5.34 -3.50
C GLY A 251 22.61 4.83 -4.30
N ALA A 252 21.73 5.74 -4.72
CA ALA A 252 20.59 5.43 -5.57
C ALA A 252 21.03 4.86 -6.94
N MET A 253 22.10 5.42 -7.52
CA MET A 253 22.70 4.97 -8.78
C MET A 253 23.20 3.54 -8.69
N GLU A 254 23.98 3.20 -7.66
CA GLU A 254 24.50 1.84 -7.46
C GLU A 254 23.37 0.82 -7.28
N LEU A 255 22.32 1.17 -6.53
CA LEU A 255 21.14 0.31 -6.37
C LEU A 255 20.35 0.14 -7.67
N SER A 256 20.22 1.18 -8.49
CA SER A 256 19.54 1.08 -9.79
C SER A 256 20.37 0.33 -10.83
N ARG A 257 21.70 0.48 -10.83
CA ARG A 257 22.62 -0.33 -11.63
C ARG A 257 22.55 -1.82 -11.23
N ALA A 258 22.44 -2.12 -9.94
CA ALA A 258 22.30 -3.49 -9.45
C ALA A 258 20.99 -4.17 -9.89
N GLU A 259 19.84 -3.49 -9.77
CA GLU A 259 18.54 -4.02 -10.25
C GLU A 259 18.47 -4.12 -11.78
N MET A 260 19.07 -3.18 -12.52
CA MET A 260 19.22 -3.28 -13.98
C MET A 260 20.02 -4.53 -14.38
N LEU A 261 21.17 -4.77 -13.73
CA LEU A 261 22.00 -5.96 -13.99
C LEU A 261 21.26 -7.27 -13.62
N ARG A 262 20.41 -7.25 -12.59
CA ARG A 262 19.52 -8.37 -12.27
C ARG A 262 18.50 -8.62 -13.38
N GLY A 263 17.88 -7.57 -13.92
CA GLY A 263 16.98 -7.67 -15.08
C GLY A 263 17.66 -8.29 -16.30
N PHE A 264 18.88 -7.84 -16.64
CA PHE A 264 19.67 -8.45 -17.71
C PHE A 264 20.09 -9.90 -17.42
N THR A 265 20.30 -10.26 -16.14
CA THR A 265 20.60 -11.65 -15.77
C THR A 265 19.38 -12.56 -15.98
N LEU A 266 18.18 -12.11 -15.58
CA LEU A 266 16.94 -12.84 -15.83
C LEU A 266 16.64 -12.97 -17.34
N GLN A 267 16.92 -11.93 -18.12
CA GLN A 267 16.81 -12.00 -19.59
C GLN A 267 17.82 -12.99 -20.19
N GLN A 268 19.05 -13.04 -19.67
CA GLN A 268 20.05 -14.02 -20.10
C GLN A 268 19.63 -15.47 -19.78
N GLU A 269 18.96 -15.71 -18.66
CA GLU A 269 18.41 -17.03 -18.33
C GLU A 269 17.27 -17.41 -19.30
N LEU A 270 16.38 -16.46 -19.63
CA LEU A 270 15.29 -16.67 -20.60
C LEU A 270 15.73 -16.87 -22.06
N ASP A 271 16.94 -16.42 -22.42
CA ASP A 271 17.52 -16.52 -23.76
C ASP A 271 18.50 -17.72 -23.89
N ASP A 272 18.53 -18.65 -22.92
CA ASP A 272 19.42 -19.82 -22.92
C ASP A 272 18.93 -20.99 -23.82
N GLU A 273 19.72 -22.07 -23.96
CA GLU A 273 19.40 -23.20 -24.85
C GLU A 273 18.28 -24.15 -24.31
N ILE A 274 17.77 -23.91 -23.09
CA ILE A 274 16.86 -24.78 -22.34
C ILE A 274 15.56 -24.01 -22.01
N PRO A 275 14.55 -24.01 -22.90
CA PRO A 275 13.36 -23.20 -22.70
C PRO A 275 12.53 -23.61 -21.46
N GLU A 276 12.20 -22.61 -20.64
CA GLU A 276 11.30 -22.68 -19.50
C GLU A 276 9.85 -23.08 -19.88
N ASP A 277 9.11 -23.57 -18.90
CA ASP A 277 7.65 -23.68 -19.02
C ASP A 277 6.99 -22.30 -19.01
N GLU A 278 5.86 -22.19 -19.71
CA GLU A 278 5.15 -20.92 -19.94
C GLU A 278 4.81 -20.13 -18.65
N PRO A 279 4.31 -20.74 -17.55
CA PRO A 279 4.17 -20.07 -16.26
C PRO A 279 5.48 -19.51 -15.68
N THR A 280 6.57 -20.29 -15.70
CA THR A 280 7.88 -19.85 -15.22
C THR A 280 8.41 -18.68 -16.06
N ARG A 281 8.37 -18.80 -17.40
CA ARG A 281 8.78 -17.76 -18.34
C ARG A 281 8.00 -16.45 -18.13
N ARG A 282 6.67 -16.53 -17.97
CA ARG A 282 5.82 -15.38 -17.66
C ARG A 282 6.21 -14.70 -16.35
N THR A 283 6.54 -15.49 -15.32
CA THR A 283 6.97 -14.98 -14.00
C THR A 283 8.29 -14.21 -14.11
N MET A 284 9.29 -14.76 -14.80
CA MET A 284 10.59 -14.12 -14.99
C MET A 284 10.46 -12.81 -15.79
N LEU A 285 9.61 -12.76 -16.82
CA LEU A 285 9.32 -11.54 -17.58
C LEU A 285 8.65 -10.46 -16.72
N ALA A 286 7.73 -10.84 -15.83
CA ALA A 286 7.13 -9.91 -14.86
C ALA A 286 8.19 -9.38 -13.86
N GLU A 287 9.10 -10.23 -13.37
CA GLU A 287 10.22 -9.82 -12.50
C GLU A 287 11.15 -8.82 -13.20
N ILE A 288 11.47 -9.00 -14.48
CA ILE A 288 12.28 -8.05 -15.26
C ILE A 288 11.60 -6.68 -15.32
N ILE A 289 10.30 -6.63 -15.67
CA ILE A 289 9.54 -5.39 -15.75
C ILE A 289 9.50 -4.67 -14.39
N HIS A 290 9.30 -5.43 -13.30
CA HIS A 290 9.25 -4.88 -11.94
C HIS A 290 10.62 -4.34 -11.48
N ALA A 291 11.71 -5.05 -11.76
CA ALA A 291 13.07 -4.60 -11.44
C ALA A 291 13.42 -3.30 -12.20
N CYS A 292 13.10 -3.23 -13.49
CA CYS A 292 13.31 -2.02 -14.30
C CYS A 292 12.51 -0.83 -13.77
N ARG A 293 11.19 -1.00 -13.52
CA ARG A 293 10.33 0.05 -12.94
C ARG A 293 10.83 0.53 -11.57
N THR A 294 11.33 -0.37 -10.72
CA THR A 294 11.86 -0.04 -9.39
C THR A 294 13.16 0.77 -9.49
N ALA A 295 14.04 0.42 -10.44
CA ALA A 295 15.25 1.18 -10.71
C ALA A 295 14.96 2.56 -11.32
N ASP A 296 13.98 2.63 -12.22
CA ASP A 296 13.51 3.83 -12.94
C ASP A 296 12.89 4.86 -11.97
N ALA A 297 11.93 4.43 -11.15
CA ALA A 297 11.31 5.29 -10.12
C ALA A 297 12.33 5.82 -9.08
N ARG A 298 13.40 5.05 -8.80
CA ARG A 298 14.49 5.50 -7.93
C ARG A 298 15.35 6.58 -8.59
N LEU A 299 15.54 6.54 -9.91
CA LEU A 299 16.23 7.61 -10.64
C LEU A 299 15.35 8.87 -10.75
N ASP A 300 14.05 8.73 -11.02
CA ASP A 300 13.09 9.85 -11.06
C ASP A 300 13.05 10.62 -9.72
N ALA A 301 13.05 9.93 -8.59
CA ALA A 301 13.04 10.56 -7.27
C ALA A 301 14.25 11.49 -7.04
N GLN A 302 15.38 11.21 -7.69
CA GLN A 302 16.62 11.97 -7.54
C GLN A 302 16.66 13.22 -8.42
N VAL A 303 15.92 13.25 -9.54
CA VAL A 303 15.72 14.48 -10.34
C VAL A 303 15.12 15.59 -9.48
N ALA A 304 14.07 15.26 -8.72
CA ALA A 304 13.38 16.21 -7.84
C ALA A 304 14.27 16.73 -6.70
N GLU A 305 15.21 15.93 -6.20
CA GLU A 305 16.18 16.37 -5.19
C GLU A 305 17.23 17.35 -5.75
N PHE A 306 17.61 17.21 -7.03
CA PHE A 306 18.46 18.18 -7.72
C PHE A 306 17.74 19.49 -8.04
N ASP A 307 16.50 19.43 -8.53
CA ASP A 307 15.71 20.64 -8.74
C ASP A 307 15.57 21.43 -7.43
N ALA A 308 15.27 20.74 -6.31
CA ALA A 308 15.22 21.34 -4.98
C ALA A 308 16.58 21.91 -4.51
N LEU A 309 17.72 21.35 -4.90
CA LEU A 309 19.04 21.93 -4.63
C LEU A 309 19.27 23.21 -5.44
N ARG A 310 18.84 23.24 -6.71
CA ARG A 310 18.97 24.43 -7.58
C ARG A 310 18.05 25.57 -7.12
N ASP A 311 16.84 25.24 -6.69
CA ASP A 311 15.89 26.22 -6.12
C ASP A 311 16.44 26.83 -4.82
N LEU A 312 17.06 26.02 -3.96
CA LEU A 312 17.75 26.51 -2.76
C LEU A 312 18.98 27.36 -3.08
N GLU A 313 19.73 27.08 -4.16
CA GLU A 313 20.85 27.93 -4.58
C GLU A 313 20.36 29.29 -5.10
N ALA A 314 19.24 29.30 -5.84
CA ALA A 314 18.59 30.52 -6.30
C ALA A 314 18.04 31.37 -5.14
N GLY A 315 17.42 30.73 -4.14
CA GLY A 315 16.84 31.36 -2.94
C GLY A 315 17.74 31.34 -1.69
N ALA A 316 19.06 31.21 -1.84
CA ALA A 316 19.99 31.02 -0.73
C ALA A 316 19.92 32.11 0.37
N PRO A 317 19.78 33.42 0.08
CA PRO A 317 19.66 34.45 1.11
C PRO A 317 18.41 34.26 2.00
N GLU A 318 17.26 34.01 1.37
CA GLU A 318 15.97 33.78 2.03
C GLU A 318 16.00 32.49 2.86
N TYR A 319 16.58 31.42 2.33
CA TYR A 319 16.78 30.15 3.01
C TYR A 319 17.60 30.32 4.31
N LEU A 320 18.79 30.93 4.24
CA LEU A 320 19.65 31.14 5.42
C LEU A 320 19.08 32.16 6.43
N ALA A 321 18.17 33.04 6.00
CA ALA A 321 17.39 33.89 6.90
C ALA A 321 16.30 33.09 7.64
N GLY A 322 15.62 32.18 6.92
CA GLY A 322 14.69 31.21 7.50
C GLY A 322 15.34 30.32 8.56
N LEU A 323 16.50 29.72 8.24
CA LEU A 323 17.26 28.91 9.20
C LEU A 323 17.69 29.69 10.45
N GLY A 324 18.04 30.98 10.30
CA GLY A 324 18.32 31.85 11.43
C GLY A 324 17.12 31.99 12.37
N THR A 325 15.94 32.20 11.80
CA THR A 325 14.68 32.31 12.56
C THR A 325 14.34 31.00 13.27
N SER A 326 14.56 29.85 12.62
CA SER A 326 14.36 28.52 13.21
C SER A 326 15.34 28.24 14.35
N LEU A 327 16.61 28.60 14.18
CA LEU A 327 17.66 28.48 15.20
C LEU A 327 17.35 29.34 16.44
N ASP A 328 16.97 30.60 16.24
CA ASP A 328 16.58 31.51 17.34
C ASP A 328 15.33 31.01 18.08
N THR A 329 14.36 30.44 17.34
CA THR A 329 13.16 29.81 17.91
C THR A 329 13.53 28.60 18.79
N ALA A 330 14.39 27.71 18.30
CA ALA A 330 14.86 26.54 19.03
C ALA A 330 15.66 26.93 20.29
N ASN A 331 16.57 27.90 20.18
CA ASN A 331 17.33 28.45 21.31
C ASN A 331 16.43 29.11 22.37
N THR A 332 15.38 29.83 21.95
CA THR A 332 14.39 30.44 22.86
C THR A 332 13.56 29.39 23.61
N ARG A 333 13.30 28.25 22.97
CA ARG A 333 12.55 27.13 23.53
C ARG A 333 13.38 26.27 24.50
N LEU A 334 14.67 26.07 24.23
CA LEU A 334 15.55 25.20 25.02
C LEU A 334 15.49 25.43 26.54
N PRO A 335 15.61 26.66 27.09
CA PRO A 335 15.53 26.86 28.55
C PRO A 335 14.14 26.59 29.14
N GLN A 336 13.07 26.69 28.34
CA GLN A 336 11.71 26.36 28.77
C GLN A 336 11.56 24.84 28.94
N VAL A 337 12.10 24.07 27.99
CA VAL A 337 12.10 22.60 28.04
C VAL A 337 13.04 22.07 29.12
N ASP A 338 14.18 22.71 29.37
CA ASP A 338 15.07 22.36 30.49
C ASP A 338 14.38 22.57 31.85
N ALA A 339 13.66 23.68 32.00
CA ALA A 339 12.86 23.95 33.19
C ALA A 339 11.70 22.95 33.37
N ALA A 340 11.01 22.59 32.28
CA ALA A 340 9.96 21.56 32.30
C ALA A 340 10.53 20.19 32.71
N LEU A 341 11.65 19.76 32.12
CA LEU A 341 12.34 18.52 32.50
C LEU A 341 12.85 18.57 33.95
N GLY A 342 13.29 19.73 34.42
CA GLY A 342 13.60 19.98 35.83
C GLY A 342 12.40 19.76 36.75
N ALA A 343 11.22 20.26 36.38
CA ALA A 343 9.97 20.02 37.11
C ALA A 343 9.57 18.53 37.10
N LEU A 344 9.65 17.87 35.94
CA LEU A 344 9.38 16.43 35.81
C LEU A 344 10.26 15.60 36.75
N ARG A 345 11.56 15.89 36.85
CA ARG A 345 12.52 15.23 37.76
C ARG A 345 12.15 15.34 39.25
N THR A 346 11.33 16.33 39.64
CA THR A 346 10.79 16.43 41.01
C THR A 346 9.47 15.68 41.21
N ARG A 347 8.73 15.42 40.12
CA ARG A 347 7.38 14.85 40.15
C ARG A 347 7.34 13.35 39.82
N TYR A 348 8.30 12.84 39.06
CA TYR A 348 8.30 11.47 38.55
C TYR A 348 9.64 10.75 38.76
N ALA A 349 9.59 9.41 38.82
CA ALA A 349 10.74 8.54 38.98
C ALA A 349 11.81 8.76 37.89
N ALA A 350 13.08 8.59 38.24
CA ALA A 350 14.17 8.68 37.28
C ALA A 350 14.06 7.65 36.14
N ALA A 351 13.51 6.46 36.42
CA ALA A 351 13.23 5.44 35.41
C ALA A 351 12.19 5.90 34.37
N ALA A 352 11.13 6.58 34.83
CA ALA A 352 10.09 7.14 33.97
C ALA A 352 10.60 8.27 33.03
N LEU A 353 11.76 8.86 33.34
CA LEU A 353 12.39 9.97 32.59
C LEU A 353 13.65 9.56 31.84
N GLU A 354 14.06 8.30 31.94
CA GLU A 354 15.29 7.79 31.33
C GLU A 354 15.37 8.06 29.82
N PRO A 355 14.31 7.82 29.00
CA PRO A 355 14.37 7.96 27.55
C PRO A 355 14.58 9.39 27.03
N VAL A 356 14.39 10.41 27.87
CA VAL A 356 14.60 11.83 27.51
C VAL A 356 15.67 12.52 28.36
N SER A 357 16.32 11.76 29.25
CA SER A 357 17.19 12.30 30.30
C SER A 357 18.35 13.14 29.77
N GLY A 358 18.89 12.79 28.59
CA GLY A 358 19.95 13.49 27.88
C GLY A 358 19.49 14.48 26.79
N ASN A 359 18.21 14.50 26.40
CA ASN A 359 17.72 15.20 25.20
C ASN A 359 18.08 16.69 25.17
N VAL A 360 17.95 17.39 26.29
CA VAL A 360 18.26 18.82 26.39
C VAL A 360 19.77 19.09 26.29
N GLY A 361 20.62 18.14 26.72
CA GLY A 361 22.06 18.20 26.53
C GLY A 361 22.43 18.10 25.06
N GLN A 362 22.00 17.02 24.42
CA GLN A 362 22.27 16.75 23.00
C GLN A 362 21.65 17.82 22.07
N ALA A 363 20.43 18.31 22.37
CA ALA A 363 19.83 19.42 21.62
C ALA A 363 20.67 20.70 21.71
N ARG A 364 21.29 21.00 22.86
CA ARG A 364 22.18 22.15 23.01
C ARG A 364 23.44 22.04 22.16
N GLU A 365 24.00 20.84 22.07
CA GLU A 365 25.18 20.54 21.22
C GLU A 365 24.82 20.66 19.74
N LEU A 366 23.70 20.09 19.31
CA LEU A 366 23.20 20.21 17.93
C LEU A 366 22.89 21.66 17.52
N LEU A 367 22.26 22.47 18.38
CA LEU A 367 22.03 23.89 18.10
C LEU A 367 23.34 24.71 18.06
N ALA A 368 24.38 24.29 18.78
CA ALA A 368 25.70 24.91 18.67
C ALA A 368 26.40 24.56 17.34
N VAL A 369 26.28 23.32 16.86
CA VAL A 369 26.72 22.92 15.51
C VAL A 369 25.97 23.73 14.46
N ALA A 370 24.63 23.78 14.52
CA ALA A 370 23.81 24.54 13.59
C ALA A 370 24.17 26.04 13.53
N ALA A 371 24.59 26.63 14.66
CA ALA A 371 25.00 28.03 14.71
C ALA A 371 26.34 28.29 13.99
N GLU A 372 27.29 27.35 14.05
CA GLU A 372 28.56 27.46 13.31
C GLU A 372 28.39 27.12 11.82
N GLU A 373 27.59 26.11 11.47
CA GLU A 373 27.27 25.78 10.07
C GLU A 373 26.51 26.92 9.37
N LEU A 374 25.51 27.51 10.02
CA LEU A 374 24.77 28.67 9.49
C LEU A 374 25.66 29.92 9.35
N LYS A 375 26.71 30.03 10.17
CA LYS A 375 27.72 31.09 10.08
C LYS A 375 28.70 30.83 8.94
N ALA A 376 29.11 29.58 8.71
CA ALA A 376 29.87 29.18 7.53
C ALA A 376 29.10 29.51 6.25
N ALA A 377 27.85 29.04 6.15
CA ALA A 377 26.97 29.29 5.01
C ALA A 377 26.84 30.79 4.65
N ARG A 378 26.71 31.67 5.66
CA ARG A 378 26.64 33.11 5.46
C ARG A 378 27.96 33.73 5.00
N MET A 379 29.10 33.20 5.43
CA MET A 379 30.43 33.64 4.95
C MET A 379 30.68 33.19 3.51
N GLU A 380 30.25 31.99 3.15
CA GLU A 380 30.33 31.45 1.78
C GLU A 380 29.47 32.26 0.81
N LEU A 381 28.23 32.56 1.19
CA LEU A 381 27.32 33.41 0.41
C LEU A 381 27.89 34.84 0.23
N ALA A 382 28.38 35.48 1.30
CA ALA A 382 28.99 36.81 1.21
C ALA A 382 30.27 36.84 0.36
N SER A 383 31.03 35.75 0.33
CA SER A 383 32.21 35.60 -0.54
C SER A 383 31.78 35.49 -2.00
N ALA A 384 30.75 34.69 -2.30
CA ALA A 384 30.17 34.57 -3.64
C ALA A 384 29.66 35.89 -4.21
N GLU A 385 29.06 36.74 -3.37
CA GLU A 385 28.61 38.09 -3.74
C GLU A 385 29.78 39.06 -3.99
N THR A 386 30.89 38.90 -3.26
CA THR A 386 32.08 39.74 -3.42
C THR A 386 32.84 39.41 -4.72
N ASP A 387 32.95 38.12 -5.06
CA ASP A 387 33.55 37.66 -6.33
C ASP A 387 32.68 37.97 -7.57
N ALA A 388 31.40 38.31 -7.37
CA ALA A 388 30.48 38.79 -8.40
C ALA A 388 30.58 40.31 -8.69
N GLY A 389 31.58 41.00 -8.12
CA GLY A 389 31.83 42.42 -8.36
C GLY A 389 32.01 42.78 -9.85
N PRO A 390 31.80 44.05 -10.24
CA PRO A 390 31.76 44.46 -11.64
C PRO A 390 33.09 44.16 -12.35
N ALA A 391 33.05 43.24 -13.31
CA ALA A 391 34.22 42.82 -14.08
C ALA A 391 34.95 44.04 -14.67
N PRO A 392 36.27 44.17 -14.49
CA PRO A 392 37.03 45.26 -15.12
C PRO A 392 36.93 45.10 -16.64
N ALA A 393 36.44 46.14 -17.32
CA ALA A 393 36.09 46.13 -18.75
C ALA A 393 37.29 46.04 -19.72
N SER A 394 38.43 45.49 -19.29
CA SER A 394 39.67 45.40 -20.08
C SER A 394 40.49 44.16 -19.72
N ALA A 395 40.03 42.97 -20.10
CA ALA A 395 40.83 41.74 -20.10
C ALA A 395 40.46 40.79 -21.25
N ALA A 396 40.26 41.33 -22.46
CA ALA A 396 40.18 40.50 -23.67
C ALA A 396 41.56 39.90 -23.99
N GLY A 397 41.85 38.71 -23.46
CA GLY A 397 43.00 37.90 -23.86
C GLY A 397 43.94 37.45 -22.74
N SER A 398 43.51 36.48 -21.93
CA SER A 398 44.44 35.47 -21.40
C SER A 398 43.73 34.16 -21.11
N THR A 399 44.21 33.07 -21.72
CA THR A 399 43.83 31.70 -21.34
C THR A 399 44.28 31.43 -19.92
N THR A 400 43.33 31.30 -19.00
CA THR A 400 43.59 30.89 -17.61
C THR A 400 43.21 29.42 -17.43
N ALA A 401 43.94 28.73 -16.55
CA ALA A 401 43.89 27.27 -16.37
C ALA A 401 42.52 26.75 -15.86
N PRO A 402 42.20 25.46 -16.06
CA PRO A 402 41.08 24.82 -15.37
C PRO A 402 41.34 24.82 -13.86
N GLY A 403 40.55 25.57 -13.10
CA GLY A 403 40.71 25.70 -11.65
C GLY A 403 40.23 27.00 -11.00
N SER A 404 39.65 27.95 -11.75
CA SER A 404 39.01 29.12 -11.15
C SER A 404 37.63 28.77 -10.58
N THR A 405 37.52 28.65 -9.26
CA THR A 405 36.25 28.70 -8.53
C THR A 405 35.52 30.00 -8.87
N GLY A 406 34.31 29.87 -9.43
CA GLY A 406 33.47 31.02 -9.79
C GLY A 406 32.40 31.30 -8.73
N PRO A 407 31.64 32.39 -8.86
CA PRO A 407 30.62 32.79 -7.87
C PRO A 407 29.47 31.78 -7.71
N ALA A 408 29.28 30.84 -8.65
CA ALA A 408 28.35 29.73 -8.46
C ALA A 408 28.79 28.80 -7.31
N THR A 409 30.08 28.47 -7.23
CA THR A 409 30.61 27.50 -6.25
C THR A 409 30.39 27.95 -4.79
N GLY A 410 30.37 29.26 -4.53
CA GLY A 410 30.13 29.81 -3.19
C GLY A 410 28.66 29.81 -2.76
N ARG A 411 27.70 29.89 -3.68
CA ARG A 411 26.28 29.69 -3.33
C ARG A 411 25.97 28.21 -3.11
N SER A 412 26.47 27.33 -3.96
CA SER A 412 26.33 25.87 -3.79
C SER A 412 26.90 25.42 -2.43
N ALA A 413 28.08 25.91 -2.04
CA ALA A 413 28.67 25.66 -0.72
C ALA A 413 27.77 26.17 0.42
N ALA A 414 27.26 27.41 0.31
CA ALA A 414 26.35 27.97 1.31
C ALA A 414 25.05 27.17 1.51
N VAL A 415 24.52 26.53 0.45
CA VAL A 415 23.37 25.61 0.54
C VAL A 415 23.72 24.32 1.28
N VAL A 416 24.91 23.75 1.05
CA VAL A 416 25.39 22.54 1.73
C VAL A 416 25.54 22.80 3.23
N SER A 417 26.28 23.86 3.61
CA SER A 417 26.43 24.31 5.00
C SER A 417 25.07 24.68 5.63
N GLY A 418 24.16 25.27 4.85
CA GLY A 418 22.78 25.54 5.27
C GLY A 418 21.99 24.26 5.60
N ARG A 419 22.05 23.23 4.76
CA ARG A 419 21.38 21.94 5.02
C ARG A 419 21.92 21.23 6.25
N ALA A 420 23.23 21.28 6.51
CA ALA A 420 23.80 20.75 7.74
C ALA A 420 23.24 21.47 9.00
N ALA A 421 23.06 22.79 8.93
CA ALA A 421 22.41 23.55 9.99
C ALA A 421 20.92 23.19 10.14
N GLU A 422 20.18 23.03 9.03
CA GLU A 422 18.77 22.63 9.01
C GLU A 422 18.54 21.26 9.65
N GLU A 423 19.38 20.27 9.31
CA GLU A 423 19.31 18.94 9.89
C GLU A 423 19.54 18.99 11.41
N ALA A 424 20.59 19.68 11.86
CA ALA A 424 20.91 19.81 13.28
C ALA A 424 19.80 20.54 14.07
N ILE A 425 19.16 21.58 13.49
CA ILE A 425 17.97 22.24 14.06
C ILE A 425 16.79 21.27 14.17
N THR A 426 16.55 20.45 13.13
CA THR A 426 15.44 19.48 13.07
C THR A 426 15.62 18.34 14.08
N GLN A 427 16.84 17.81 14.20
CA GLN A 427 17.19 16.82 15.22
C GLN A 427 17.03 17.40 16.64
N ALA A 428 17.52 18.62 16.88
CA ALA A 428 17.34 19.30 18.17
C ALA A 428 15.85 19.53 18.50
N GLY A 429 15.04 19.96 17.53
CA GLY A 429 13.59 20.10 17.67
C GLY A 429 12.92 18.80 18.11
N THR A 430 13.26 17.69 17.44
CA THR A 430 12.75 16.34 17.75
C THR A 430 13.08 15.89 19.17
N LEU A 431 14.30 16.18 19.65
CA LEU A 431 14.72 15.88 21.02
C LEU A 431 13.94 16.70 22.06
N LEU A 432 13.69 17.99 21.78
CA LEU A 432 12.89 18.87 22.63
C LEU A 432 11.40 18.50 22.61
N ASP A 433 10.87 18.02 21.49
CA ASP A 433 9.50 17.48 21.37
C ASP A 433 9.32 16.19 22.18
N GLY A 434 10.36 15.35 22.23
CA GLY A 434 10.37 14.13 23.05
C GLY A 434 10.05 14.40 24.52
N VAL A 435 10.55 15.50 25.09
CA VAL A 435 10.28 15.88 26.49
C VAL A 435 8.80 16.25 26.69
N GLY A 436 8.22 17.05 25.78
CA GLY A 436 6.81 17.48 25.89
C GLY A 436 5.81 16.35 25.62
N ARG A 437 6.16 15.39 24.76
CA ARG A 437 5.40 14.14 24.60
C ARG A 437 5.41 13.33 25.89
N LEU A 438 6.60 13.08 26.45
CA LEU A 438 6.71 12.32 27.70
C LEU A 438 5.97 12.99 28.88
N GLU A 439 5.99 14.32 28.99
CA GLU A 439 5.17 15.06 29.97
C GLU A 439 3.68 14.75 29.83
N SER A 440 3.19 14.77 28.58
CA SER A 440 1.78 14.47 28.25
C SER A 440 1.44 13.00 28.54
N ASP A 441 2.34 12.08 28.21
CA ASP A 441 2.18 10.64 28.44
C ASP A 441 2.17 10.30 29.95
N LEU A 442 3.06 10.92 30.74
CA LEU A 442 3.11 10.78 32.20
C LEU A 442 1.86 11.33 32.90
N ALA A 443 1.30 12.43 32.37
CA ALA A 443 0.04 12.98 32.86
C ALA A 443 -1.14 12.04 32.55
N ALA A 444 -1.27 11.64 31.29
CA ALA A 444 -2.35 10.76 30.83
C ALA A 444 -2.28 9.35 31.44
N ALA A 445 -1.08 8.81 31.69
CA ALA A 445 -0.91 7.56 32.42
C ALA A 445 -1.40 7.70 33.88
N GLY A 446 -1.06 8.81 34.54
CA GLY A 446 -1.55 9.12 35.89
C GLY A 446 -3.08 9.14 36.01
N GLU A 447 -3.78 9.62 34.98
CA GLU A 447 -5.25 9.64 34.92
C GLU A 447 -5.86 8.26 34.63
N ARG A 448 -5.22 7.42 33.81
CA ARG A 448 -5.75 6.11 33.41
C ARG A 448 -5.62 5.01 34.47
N ILE A 449 -4.58 5.04 35.32
CA ILE A 449 -4.28 3.98 36.30
C ILE A 449 -5.51 3.59 37.14
N ALA A 450 -6.31 4.55 37.58
CA ALA A 450 -7.48 4.26 38.43
C ALA A 450 -8.59 3.49 37.70
N ALA A 451 -8.77 3.74 36.40
CA ALA A 451 -9.75 3.04 35.58
C ALA A 451 -9.26 1.63 35.22
N ALA A 452 -8.05 1.52 34.67
CA ALA A 452 -7.44 0.24 34.30
C ALA A 452 -7.36 -0.71 35.52
N ARG A 453 -6.95 -0.20 36.69
CA ARG A 453 -6.91 -0.98 37.93
C ARG A 453 -8.29 -1.53 38.34
N ALA A 454 -9.37 -0.79 38.10
CA ALA A 454 -10.72 -1.21 38.44
C ALA A 454 -11.27 -2.27 37.45
N GLU A 455 -10.91 -2.16 36.18
CA GLU A 455 -11.19 -3.15 35.12
C GLU A 455 -10.50 -4.48 35.45
N THR A 456 -9.18 -4.48 35.64
CA THR A 456 -8.43 -5.67 36.03
C THR A 456 -8.91 -6.28 37.36
N GLU A 457 -9.35 -5.48 38.34
CA GLU A 457 -9.94 -6.00 39.59
C GLU A 457 -11.31 -6.67 39.38
N GLN A 458 -12.11 -6.21 38.42
CA GLN A 458 -13.37 -6.83 38.03
C GLN A 458 -13.11 -8.20 37.37
N ASP A 459 -12.16 -8.27 36.45
CA ASP A 459 -11.84 -9.49 35.71
C ASP A 459 -11.13 -10.52 36.60
N LEU A 460 -10.34 -10.05 37.56
CA LEU A 460 -9.82 -10.87 38.65
C LEU A 460 -10.94 -11.46 39.53
N ALA A 461 -12.03 -10.71 39.75
CA ALA A 461 -13.20 -11.23 40.46
C ALA A 461 -13.98 -12.26 39.62
N GLU A 462 -14.13 -12.05 38.30
CA GLU A 462 -14.71 -13.06 37.40
C GLU A 462 -13.85 -14.33 37.36
N ALA A 463 -12.53 -14.20 37.19
CA ALA A 463 -11.61 -15.32 37.12
C ALA A 463 -11.62 -16.16 38.41
N ARG A 464 -11.69 -15.52 39.59
CA ARG A 464 -11.89 -16.20 40.88
C ARG A 464 -13.25 -16.91 40.97
N ALA A 465 -14.31 -16.33 40.42
CA ALA A 465 -15.64 -16.96 40.40
C ALA A 465 -15.68 -18.20 39.49
N ILE A 466 -15.00 -18.16 38.32
CA ILE A 466 -14.81 -19.34 37.47
C ILE A 466 -14.00 -20.41 38.20
N LEU A 467 -12.85 -20.04 38.79
CA LEU A 467 -11.99 -20.97 39.56
C LEU A 467 -12.75 -21.67 40.70
N ALA A 468 -13.65 -20.97 41.40
CA ALA A 468 -14.48 -21.55 42.44
C ALA A 468 -15.48 -22.61 41.92
N ALA A 469 -15.85 -22.57 40.64
CA ALA A 469 -16.64 -23.58 39.96
C ALA A 469 -15.77 -24.72 39.34
N GLY A 470 -14.45 -24.59 39.40
CA GLY A 470 -13.45 -25.50 38.82
C GLY A 470 -12.42 -24.77 37.97
N ASP A 471 -11.26 -25.37 37.71
CA ASP A 471 -10.23 -24.77 36.83
C ASP A 471 -10.11 -25.51 35.48
N PRO A 472 -11.02 -25.26 34.51
CA PRO A 472 -10.96 -25.87 33.19
C PRO A 472 -9.92 -25.21 32.25
N GLY A 473 -9.22 -24.16 32.70
CA GLY A 473 -8.37 -23.31 31.84
C GLY A 473 -6.96 -23.02 32.37
N GLY A 474 -6.61 -23.43 33.60
CA GLY A 474 -5.34 -23.08 34.25
C GLY A 474 -5.32 -21.64 34.80
N LEU A 475 -6.49 -21.07 35.12
CA LEU A 475 -6.66 -19.68 35.55
C LEU A 475 -5.90 -19.36 36.84
N ALA A 476 -5.63 -20.34 37.71
CA ALA A 476 -5.03 -20.11 39.03
C ALA A 476 -3.67 -19.40 38.95
N ALA A 477 -2.85 -19.73 37.95
CA ALA A 477 -1.55 -19.09 37.75
C ALA A 477 -1.66 -17.67 37.17
N LEU A 478 -2.71 -17.39 36.40
CA LEU A 478 -2.98 -16.06 35.84
C LEU A 478 -3.51 -15.10 36.93
N VAL A 479 -4.46 -15.55 37.75
CA VAL A 479 -4.95 -14.80 38.92
C VAL A 479 -3.81 -14.41 39.87
N ALA A 480 -2.94 -15.37 40.23
CA ALA A 480 -1.79 -15.08 41.09
C ALA A 480 -0.78 -14.10 40.45
N ARG A 481 -0.60 -14.15 39.12
CA ARG A 481 0.25 -13.19 38.40
C ARG A 481 -0.36 -11.79 38.40
N ALA A 482 -1.67 -11.68 38.14
CA ALA A 482 -2.37 -10.40 38.13
C ALA A 482 -2.40 -9.75 39.51
N GLU A 483 -2.63 -10.52 40.58
CA GLU A 483 -2.50 -10.03 41.97
C GLU A 483 -1.11 -9.45 42.26
N ALA A 484 -0.04 -10.15 41.84
CA ALA A 484 1.33 -9.69 41.99
C ALA A 484 1.64 -8.45 41.12
N ALA A 485 1.07 -8.36 39.93
CA ALA A 485 1.20 -7.22 39.03
C ALA A 485 0.50 -5.97 39.60
N LEU A 486 -0.74 -6.10 40.08
CA LEU A 486 -1.46 -5.02 40.76
C LEU A 486 -0.70 -4.54 42.01
N ALA A 487 -0.15 -5.44 42.82
CA ALA A 487 0.69 -5.07 43.97
C ALA A 487 2.00 -4.35 43.57
N SER A 488 2.55 -4.70 42.40
CA SER A 488 3.75 -4.05 41.84
C SER A 488 3.44 -2.67 41.26
N ALA A 489 2.29 -2.52 40.59
CA ALA A 489 1.78 -1.23 40.09
C ALA A 489 1.47 -0.28 41.25
N ASP A 490 0.81 -0.77 42.30
CA ASP A 490 0.60 -0.11 43.58
C ASP A 490 1.93 0.38 44.22
N THR A 491 3.02 -0.39 44.05
CA THR A 491 4.35 -0.03 44.55
C THR A 491 5.00 1.06 43.68
N ALA A 492 4.90 0.97 42.35
CA ALA A 492 5.39 1.98 41.42
C ALA A 492 4.63 3.33 41.57
N GLN A 493 3.33 3.28 41.83
CA GLN A 493 2.49 4.47 42.07
C GLN A 493 2.77 5.13 43.42
N ARG A 494 3.17 4.37 44.45
CA ARG A 494 3.53 4.89 45.79
C ARG A 494 5.02 5.20 45.96
N ALA A 495 5.84 4.89 44.95
CA ALA A 495 7.24 5.29 44.94
C ALA A 495 7.35 6.82 45.06
N THR A 496 8.44 7.31 45.66
CA THR A 496 8.69 8.75 45.82
C THR A 496 10.02 9.11 45.15
N PRO A 497 10.01 9.77 43.98
CA PRO A 497 8.83 10.12 43.16
C PRO A 497 8.24 8.91 42.39
N PRO A 498 6.96 8.97 41.98
CA PRO A 498 6.21 7.84 41.39
C PRO A 498 6.54 7.55 39.92
N ASP A 499 6.30 6.31 39.49
CA ASP A 499 6.41 5.89 38.09
C ASP A 499 5.03 5.44 37.53
N PRO A 500 4.24 6.36 36.94
CA PRO A 500 2.91 6.03 36.45
C PRO A 500 2.95 5.20 35.15
N LEU A 501 4.00 5.29 34.34
CA LEU A 501 4.12 4.49 33.12
C LEU A 501 4.45 3.04 33.45
N ALA A 502 5.34 2.79 34.41
CA ALA A 502 5.57 1.44 34.92
C ALA A 502 4.33 0.86 35.61
N ALA A 503 3.61 1.67 36.39
CA ALA A 503 2.37 1.25 37.04
C ALA A 503 1.28 0.88 36.02
N LEU A 504 1.01 1.72 35.02
CA LEU A 504 0.01 1.45 34.00
C LEU A 504 0.38 0.21 33.16
N ARG A 505 1.62 0.11 32.69
CA ARG A 505 2.08 -1.06 31.92
C ARG A 505 1.92 -2.37 32.70
N LEU A 506 2.21 -2.38 34.01
CA LEU A 506 2.01 -3.56 34.85
C LEU A 506 0.53 -3.97 35.00
N ILE A 507 -0.39 -3.01 34.91
CA ILE A 507 -1.83 -3.27 34.89
C ILE A 507 -2.22 -3.83 33.52
N ASP A 508 -1.91 -3.11 32.43
CA ASP A 508 -2.26 -3.51 31.05
C ASP A 508 -1.69 -4.90 30.66
N ASP A 509 -0.45 -5.21 31.08
CA ASP A 509 0.20 -6.52 30.89
C ASP A 509 -0.54 -7.65 31.62
N ALA A 510 -1.15 -7.35 32.79
CA ALA A 510 -1.89 -8.30 33.61
C ALA A 510 -3.34 -8.48 33.15
N ASP A 511 -3.96 -7.37 32.76
CA ASP A 511 -5.30 -7.26 32.19
C ASP A 511 -5.42 -8.12 30.93
N THR A 512 -4.57 -7.84 29.93
CA THR A 512 -4.45 -8.61 28.68
C THR A 512 -4.27 -10.11 28.93
N ALA A 513 -3.53 -10.50 29.97
CA ALA A 513 -3.28 -11.89 30.31
C ALA A 513 -4.47 -12.57 31.03
N LEU A 514 -5.21 -11.82 31.84
CA LEU A 514 -6.47 -12.30 32.45
C LEU A 514 -7.54 -12.49 31.37
N ASP A 515 -7.68 -11.52 30.48
CA ASP A 515 -8.73 -11.47 29.45
C ASP A 515 -8.61 -12.67 28.48
N GLN A 516 -7.38 -12.97 28.04
CA GLN A 516 -7.07 -14.19 27.27
C GLN A 516 -7.38 -15.49 28.05
N GLY A 517 -7.10 -15.51 29.36
CA GLY A 517 -7.43 -16.66 30.22
C GLY A 517 -8.93 -16.84 30.42
N LEU A 518 -9.67 -15.75 30.63
CA LEU A 518 -11.12 -15.72 30.78
C LEU A 518 -11.80 -16.21 29.50
N ALA A 519 -11.37 -15.75 28.33
CA ALA A 519 -11.85 -16.24 27.04
C ALA A 519 -11.65 -17.75 26.89
N GLN A 520 -10.45 -18.26 27.17
CA GLN A 520 -10.15 -19.70 27.12
C GLN A 520 -10.99 -20.53 28.10
N ALA A 521 -11.23 -20.01 29.31
CA ALA A 521 -12.07 -20.67 30.32
C ALA A 521 -13.56 -20.67 29.94
N LYS A 522 -14.07 -19.57 29.38
CA LYS A 522 -15.44 -19.45 28.83
C LYS A 522 -15.65 -20.45 27.69
N ASP A 523 -14.69 -20.54 26.76
CA ASP A 523 -14.69 -21.53 25.68
C ASP A 523 -14.65 -22.97 26.19
N ALA A 524 -13.82 -23.26 27.21
CA ALA A 524 -13.76 -24.58 27.81
C ALA A 524 -15.08 -24.97 28.49
N GLN A 525 -15.72 -24.04 29.20
CA GLN A 525 -17.03 -24.25 29.82
C GLN A 525 -18.11 -24.52 28.77
N GLU A 526 -18.14 -23.75 27.68
CA GLU A 526 -19.11 -23.90 26.60
C GLU A 526 -18.90 -25.21 25.81
N ARG A 527 -17.65 -25.60 25.53
CA ARG A 527 -17.35 -26.93 24.97
C ARG A 527 -17.88 -28.04 25.87
N ASN A 528 -17.66 -27.95 27.19
CA ASN A 528 -18.13 -28.97 28.13
C ASN A 528 -19.67 -29.05 28.21
N ARG A 529 -20.37 -27.90 28.19
CA ARG A 529 -21.84 -27.86 28.08
C ARG A 529 -22.34 -28.59 26.84
N ARG A 530 -21.73 -28.36 25.67
CA ARG A 530 -22.11 -29.01 24.40
C ARG A 530 -21.87 -30.51 24.41
N VAL A 531 -20.74 -30.96 24.95
CA VAL A 531 -20.43 -32.40 25.12
C VAL A 531 -21.45 -33.05 26.05
N THR A 532 -21.78 -32.41 27.18
CA THR A 532 -22.76 -32.90 28.15
C THR A 532 -24.17 -33.02 27.53
N ALA A 533 -24.65 -32.00 26.82
CA ALA A 533 -25.94 -32.07 26.12
C ALA A 533 -25.98 -33.18 25.04
N THR A 534 -24.87 -33.38 24.32
CA THR A 534 -24.73 -34.46 23.33
C THR A 534 -24.72 -35.84 23.99
N LEU A 535 -24.08 -35.97 25.16
CA LEU A 535 -24.06 -37.17 25.98
C LEU A 535 -25.48 -37.56 26.44
N GLU A 536 -26.26 -36.61 26.96
CA GLU A 536 -27.65 -36.86 27.38
C GLU A 536 -28.52 -37.42 26.24
N GLN A 537 -28.44 -36.80 25.05
CA GLN A 537 -29.14 -37.28 23.86
C GLN A 537 -28.65 -38.67 23.40
N THR A 538 -27.35 -38.91 23.46
CA THR A 538 -26.74 -40.19 23.05
C THR A 538 -27.11 -41.31 24.02
N LEU A 539 -27.10 -41.05 25.33
CA LEU A 539 -27.55 -42.00 26.36
C LEU A 539 -29.02 -42.40 26.16
N LEU A 540 -29.90 -41.45 25.86
CA LEU A 540 -31.31 -41.75 25.55
C LEU A 540 -31.42 -42.70 24.35
N THR A 541 -30.65 -42.45 23.30
CA THR A 541 -30.62 -43.28 22.08
C THR A 541 -30.06 -44.68 22.36
N ALA A 542 -28.93 -44.76 23.06
CA ALA A 542 -28.26 -46.00 23.43
C ALA A 542 -29.14 -46.89 24.34
N ARG A 543 -29.81 -46.32 25.35
CA ARG A 543 -30.81 -47.03 26.18
C ARG A 543 -31.90 -47.67 25.34
N SER A 544 -32.47 -46.91 24.40
CA SER A 544 -33.52 -47.40 23.49
C SER A 544 -33.03 -48.54 22.59
N ALA A 545 -31.83 -48.40 22.00
CA ALA A 545 -31.23 -49.41 21.16
C ALA A 545 -30.89 -50.71 21.93
N VAL A 546 -30.31 -50.59 23.13
CA VAL A 546 -30.01 -51.73 24.02
C VAL A 546 -31.29 -52.45 24.44
N GLY A 547 -32.34 -51.72 24.83
CA GLY A 547 -33.64 -52.28 25.17
C GLY A 547 -34.30 -53.04 24.01
N ALA A 548 -34.34 -52.43 22.82
CA ALA A 548 -34.90 -53.07 21.63
C ALA A 548 -34.15 -54.35 21.22
N ALA A 549 -32.82 -54.35 21.33
CA ALA A 549 -32.00 -55.54 21.11
C ALA A 549 -32.27 -56.62 22.18
N GLU A 550 -32.37 -56.23 23.45
CA GLU A 550 -32.69 -57.12 24.57
C GLU A 550 -34.06 -57.81 24.43
N ASP A 551 -35.11 -57.06 24.11
CA ASP A 551 -36.46 -57.59 23.90
C ASP A 551 -36.49 -58.57 22.71
N PHE A 552 -35.83 -58.22 21.60
CA PHE A 552 -35.78 -59.07 20.41
C PHE A 552 -35.03 -60.38 20.67
N VAL A 553 -33.87 -60.33 21.34
CA VAL A 553 -33.06 -61.51 21.69
C VAL A 553 -33.77 -62.38 22.72
N THR A 554 -34.42 -61.78 23.72
CA THR A 554 -35.09 -62.50 24.82
C THR A 554 -36.32 -63.25 24.33
N THR A 555 -37.14 -62.62 23.48
CA THR A 555 -38.33 -63.24 22.87
C THR A 555 -38.00 -64.34 21.86
N ARG A 556 -36.75 -64.41 21.35
CA ARG A 556 -36.32 -65.33 20.28
C ARG A 556 -35.09 -66.17 20.64
N ARG A 557 -34.92 -66.50 21.92
CA ARG A 557 -33.77 -67.26 22.47
C ARG A 557 -33.45 -68.60 21.80
N GLY A 558 -34.40 -69.23 21.10
CA GLY A 558 -34.18 -70.48 20.35
C GLY A 558 -33.58 -70.29 18.95
N ALA A 559 -33.65 -69.08 18.39
CA ALA A 559 -33.27 -68.78 17.01
C ALA A 559 -32.05 -67.85 16.90
N VAL A 560 -31.78 -67.01 17.91
CA VAL A 560 -30.65 -66.05 17.91
C VAL A 560 -29.33 -66.70 18.31
N GLY A 561 -28.26 -66.46 17.56
CA GLY A 561 -26.92 -67.03 17.76
C GLY A 561 -26.13 -66.43 18.95
N THR A 562 -24.88 -66.85 19.08
CA THR A 562 -23.97 -66.37 20.14
C THR A 562 -23.50 -64.94 19.90
N ASP A 563 -23.19 -64.58 18.66
CA ASP A 563 -22.48 -63.34 18.35
C ASP A 563 -23.35 -62.11 18.63
N ALA A 564 -24.65 -62.19 18.32
CA ALA A 564 -25.65 -61.20 18.71
C ALA A 564 -25.74 -61.02 20.24
N ARG A 565 -25.64 -62.11 21.02
CA ARG A 565 -25.68 -62.07 22.49
C ARG A 565 -24.42 -61.46 23.07
N THR A 566 -23.25 -61.76 22.50
CA THR A 566 -21.97 -61.15 22.89
C THR A 566 -22.00 -59.64 22.64
N ARG A 567 -22.42 -59.19 21.45
CA ARG A 567 -22.54 -57.75 21.15
C ARG A 567 -23.55 -57.04 22.04
N LEU A 568 -24.66 -57.69 22.42
CA LEU A 568 -25.61 -57.14 23.39
C LEU A 568 -25.00 -57.02 24.80
N ALA A 569 -24.20 -57.99 25.23
CA ALA A 569 -23.51 -57.93 26.52
C ALA A 569 -22.45 -56.82 26.56
N GLU A 570 -21.69 -56.64 25.47
CA GLU A 570 -20.75 -55.53 25.31
C GLU A 570 -21.48 -54.17 25.29
N ALA A 571 -22.58 -54.06 24.54
CA ALA A 571 -23.40 -52.83 24.48
C ALA A 571 -23.89 -52.40 25.87
N ARG A 572 -24.37 -53.35 26.70
CA ARG A 572 -24.77 -53.08 28.09
C ARG A 572 -23.60 -52.63 28.96
N ARG A 573 -22.41 -53.24 28.80
CA ARG A 573 -21.20 -52.85 29.54
C ARG A 573 -20.80 -51.41 29.22
N HIS A 574 -20.80 -51.04 27.95
CA HIS A 574 -20.52 -49.67 27.50
C HIS A 574 -21.58 -48.68 27.98
N LEU A 575 -22.88 -49.04 27.94
CA LEU A 575 -23.95 -48.18 28.47
C LEU A 575 -23.78 -47.95 29.98
N GLN A 576 -23.53 -49.01 30.75
CA GLN A 576 -23.29 -48.91 32.19
C GLN A 576 -22.06 -48.05 32.51
N GLN A 577 -21.00 -48.14 31.70
CA GLN A 577 -19.80 -47.32 31.85
C GLN A 577 -20.07 -45.83 31.57
N ALA A 578 -20.88 -45.52 30.55
CA ALA A 578 -21.32 -44.16 30.26
C ALA A 578 -22.23 -43.57 31.36
N GLU A 579 -23.08 -44.41 31.98
CA GLU A 579 -23.99 -44.02 33.06
C GLU A 579 -23.30 -43.88 34.44
N ALA A 580 -22.12 -44.47 34.62
CA ALA A 580 -21.36 -44.36 35.86
C ALA A 580 -20.84 -42.93 36.15
N GLY A 581 -20.87 -42.05 35.14
CA GLY A 581 -20.42 -40.67 35.23
C GLY A 581 -18.89 -40.51 35.19
N GLY A 582 -18.43 -39.26 35.27
CA GLY A 582 -17.02 -38.90 35.15
C GLY A 582 -16.83 -37.79 34.12
N ASP A 583 -15.75 -37.87 33.34
CA ASP A 583 -15.53 -36.96 32.20
C ASP A 583 -16.63 -37.11 31.13
N PRO A 584 -17.35 -36.04 30.76
CA PRO A 584 -18.40 -36.10 29.75
C PRO A 584 -17.90 -36.55 28.38
N SER A 585 -16.62 -36.32 28.02
CA SER A 585 -16.09 -36.73 26.71
C SER A 585 -15.88 -38.25 26.63
N ALA A 586 -15.30 -38.85 27.68
CA ALA A 586 -15.17 -40.29 27.80
C ALA A 586 -16.55 -40.98 27.89
N ALA A 587 -17.46 -40.44 28.69
CA ALA A 587 -18.83 -40.98 28.81
C ALA A 587 -19.59 -40.92 27.47
N LEU A 588 -19.38 -39.87 26.65
CA LEU A 588 -19.99 -39.76 25.32
C LEU A 588 -19.48 -40.86 24.37
N ALA A 589 -18.16 -41.13 24.36
CA ALA A 589 -17.58 -42.20 23.56
C ALA A 589 -18.14 -43.59 23.97
N GLU A 590 -18.27 -43.84 25.27
CA GLU A 590 -18.89 -45.05 25.82
C GLU A 590 -20.37 -45.18 25.40
N ALA A 591 -21.15 -44.09 25.43
CA ALA A 591 -22.55 -44.09 24.99
C ALA A 591 -22.69 -44.35 23.47
N GLN A 592 -21.80 -43.80 22.64
CA GLN A 592 -21.76 -44.04 21.20
C GLN A 592 -21.38 -45.50 20.86
N ALA A 593 -20.44 -46.08 21.61
CA ALA A 593 -20.08 -47.49 21.49
C ALA A 593 -21.28 -48.40 21.84
N ALA A 594 -22.01 -48.07 22.92
CA ALA A 594 -23.20 -48.81 23.34
C ALA A 594 -24.31 -48.84 22.27
N ASP A 595 -24.67 -47.69 21.70
CA ASP A 595 -25.66 -47.60 20.61
C ASP A 595 -25.23 -48.40 19.37
N THR A 596 -23.96 -48.26 18.96
CA THR A 596 -23.40 -48.97 17.80
C THR A 596 -23.44 -50.49 17.98
N MET A 597 -23.01 -50.98 19.15
CA MET A 597 -23.02 -52.40 19.47
C MET A 597 -24.43 -52.97 19.62
N ALA A 598 -25.37 -52.20 20.19
CA ALA A 598 -26.77 -52.60 20.31
C ALA A 598 -27.45 -52.74 18.96
N ARG A 599 -27.23 -51.80 18.03
CA ARG A 599 -27.74 -51.90 16.64
C ARG A 599 -27.14 -53.09 15.91
N THR A 600 -25.84 -53.35 16.07
CA THR A 600 -25.18 -54.53 15.50
C THR A 600 -25.77 -55.83 16.07
N ALA A 601 -26.02 -55.88 17.39
CA ALA A 601 -26.65 -57.03 18.05
C ALA A 601 -28.06 -57.31 17.51
N LEU A 602 -28.87 -56.27 17.33
CA LEU A 602 -30.21 -56.37 16.77
C LEU A 602 -30.19 -56.86 15.31
N GLN A 603 -29.30 -56.34 14.47
CA GLN A 603 -29.13 -56.76 13.07
C GLN A 603 -28.71 -58.23 12.97
N LEU A 604 -27.71 -58.65 13.76
CA LEU A 604 -27.29 -60.05 13.83
C LEU A 604 -28.44 -60.95 14.27
N ALA A 605 -29.15 -60.60 15.34
CA ALA A 605 -30.29 -61.36 15.83
C ALA A 605 -31.43 -61.48 14.80
N GLN A 606 -31.71 -60.41 14.03
CA GLN A 606 -32.68 -60.44 12.94
C GLN A 606 -32.23 -61.39 11.80
N SER A 607 -30.93 -61.41 11.48
CA SER A 607 -30.37 -62.31 10.46
C SER A 607 -30.35 -63.79 10.90
N ASP A 608 -30.11 -64.04 12.18
CA ASP A 608 -30.20 -65.39 12.76
C ASP A 608 -31.63 -65.92 12.71
N VAL A 609 -32.60 -65.09 13.11
CA VAL A 609 -34.03 -65.42 13.07
C VAL A 609 -34.52 -65.64 11.65
N SER A 610 -34.12 -64.81 10.68
CA SER A 610 -34.54 -64.98 9.29
C SER A 610 -33.97 -66.28 8.70
N ARG A 611 -32.69 -66.59 8.96
CA ARG A 611 -32.05 -67.88 8.61
C ARG A 611 -32.75 -69.07 9.29
N TRP A 612 -33.11 -68.97 10.56
CA TRP A 612 -33.82 -70.02 11.31
C TRP A 612 -35.26 -70.24 10.80
N SER A 613 -35.94 -69.17 10.37
CA SER A 613 -37.27 -69.22 9.75
C SER A 613 -37.28 -69.53 8.25
N GLY A 614 -36.10 -69.66 7.63
CA GLY A 614 -35.96 -69.97 6.21
C GLY A 614 -36.60 -71.32 5.85
N PRO A 615 -37.06 -71.51 4.60
CA PRO A 615 -37.84 -72.70 4.25
C PRO A 615 -37.06 -74.00 4.52
N SER A 616 -37.55 -74.80 5.47
CA SER A 616 -37.13 -76.19 5.58
C SER A 616 -37.47 -76.90 4.28
N SER A 617 -36.44 -77.33 3.55
CA SER A 617 -36.58 -78.03 2.28
C SER A 617 -37.28 -79.38 2.50
N GLY A 618 -38.61 -79.39 2.31
CA GLY A 618 -39.49 -80.44 2.83
C GLY A 618 -40.78 -80.63 2.02
N GLY A 619 -40.64 -80.93 0.72
CA GLY A 619 -41.60 -81.76 -0.03
C GLY A 619 -42.88 -81.12 -0.59
N TYR A 620 -43.10 -81.37 -1.89
CA TYR A 620 -44.39 -81.48 -2.60
C TYR A 620 -45.38 -80.30 -2.64
N GLY A 621 -45.78 -79.91 -3.86
CA GLY A 621 -47.08 -79.24 -4.10
C GLY A 621 -47.05 -78.21 -5.22
N GLY A 622 -47.48 -78.60 -6.43
CA GLY A 622 -47.37 -77.77 -7.62
C GLY A 622 -48.28 -76.54 -7.73
N GLY A 623 -47.80 -75.54 -8.48
CA GLY A 623 -48.57 -74.89 -9.54
C GLY A 623 -49.31 -73.57 -9.25
N ARG A 624 -49.15 -72.64 -10.22
CA ARG A 624 -50.11 -71.59 -10.62
C ARG A 624 -50.15 -70.25 -9.83
N GLY A 625 -49.33 -69.30 -10.29
CA GLY A 625 -49.80 -68.10 -11.00
C GLY A 625 -50.26 -66.84 -10.24
N GLY A 626 -49.54 -65.72 -10.47
CA GLY A 626 -50.00 -64.33 -10.26
C GLY A 626 -49.89 -63.78 -8.83
N VAL A 627 -49.80 -62.46 -8.55
CA VAL A 627 -49.60 -61.23 -9.37
C VAL A 627 -49.10 -60.10 -8.46
N ALA A 628 -48.26 -59.18 -8.98
CA ALA A 628 -47.90 -57.80 -8.51
C ALA A 628 -46.48 -57.48 -9.04
N ALA A 629 -46.16 -56.52 -9.92
CA ALA A 629 -46.77 -55.24 -10.33
C ALA A 629 -46.81 -54.18 -9.21
N ASP A 630 -46.29 -52.95 -9.36
CA ASP A 630 -45.51 -52.30 -10.44
C ASP A 630 -44.95 -50.94 -9.92
N LEU A 631 -44.34 -50.13 -10.81
CA LEU A 631 -44.16 -48.66 -10.75
C LEU A 631 -42.91 -48.09 -10.05
N GLY A 632 -41.84 -47.95 -10.85
CA GLY A 632 -40.77 -46.96 -10.64
C GLY A 632 -40.39 -46.28 -11.95
N SER A 633 -41.01 -45.15 -12.29
CA SER A 633 -40.75 -44.39 -13.51
C SER A 633 -41.12 -42.90 -13.36
N LEU A 634 -40.60 -42.06 -14.28
CA LEU A 634 -40.84 -40.61 -14.42
C LEU A 634 -40.10 -39.72 -13.36
N VAL A 635 -39.44 -38.59 -13.66
CA VAL A 635 -39.27 -37.74 -14.87
C VAL A 635 -37.86 -37.13 -14.86
N LEU A 636 -37.24 -36.87 -16.03
CA LEU A 636 -36.46 -35.63 -16.31
C LEU A 636 -36.07 -35.53 -17.80
N GLY A 637 -36.39 -34.40 -18.46
CA GLY A 637 -36.03 -34.11 -19.86
C GLY A 637 -36.51 -32.73 -20.36
N GLY A 638 -35.83 -32.20 -21.39
CA GLY A 638 -35.97 -30.83 -21.96
C GLY A 638 -34.70 -29.99 -21.70
N ILE A 639 -33.79 -29.61 -22.61
CA ILE A 639 -33.72 -29.31 -24.07
C ILE A 639 -34.02 -27.82 -24.45
N LEU A 640 -33.18 -27.26 -25.35
CA LEU A 640 -33.19 -25.93 -26.04
C LEU A 640 -32.50 -24.77 -25.26
N SER A 641 -31.77 -23.80 -25.84
CA SER A 641 -31.22 -23.47 -27.20
C SER A 641 -30.05 -22.45 -27.04
N GLY A 642 -29.21 -22.03 -28.01
CA GLY A 642 -29.03 -22.39 -29.45
C GLY A 642 -28.78 -21.17 -30.37
N ALA A 643 -27.68 -21.16 -31.17
CA ALA A 643 -27.33 -20.23 -32.29
C ALA A 643 -26.98 -18.74 -31.94
N LEU A 644 -26.21 -17.92 -32.70
CA LEU A 644 -25.55 -18.01 -34.05
C LEU A 644 -24.47 -16.88 -34.26
N GLY A 645 -23.48 -17.08 -35.17
CA GLY A 645 -22.70 -16.03 -35.89
C GLY A 645 -21.37 -15.51 -35.28
N GLY A 646 -20.33 -15.07 -36.03
CA GLY A 646 -20.03 -15.20 -37.48
C GLY A 646 -19.06 -14.13 -38.08
N GLY A 647 -17.85 -14.53 -38.54
CA GLY A 647 -16.90 -13.74 -39.39
C GLY A 647 -15.97 -12.73 -38.66
N GLY A 648 -14.77 -12.33 -39.17
CA GLY A 648 -13.96 -12.80 -40.30
C GLY A 648 -12.71 -11.93 -40.66
N TYR A 649 -11.54 -12.57 -40.83
CA TYR A 649 -10.32 -12.25 -41.63
C TYR A 649 -9.48 -10.92 -41.57
N SER A 650 -8.16 -11.13 -41.75
CA SER A 650 -7.04 -10.19 -42.09
C SER A 650 -6.46 -9.29 -40.97
N GLY A 651 -5.16 -8.93 -40.94
CA GLY A 651 -4.01 -9.44 -41.71
C GLY A 651 -2.87 -8.41 -41.92
N GLY A 652 -1.62 -8.75 -41.54
CA GLY A 652 -0.39 -8.02 -41.93
C GLY A 652 0.18 -7.04 -40.90
N GLY A 653 1.50 -7.06 -40.69
CA GLY A 653 2.24 -6.15 -39.79
C GLY A 653 3.35 -5.35 -40.50
N GLY A 654 4.13 -4.57 -39.76
CA GLY A 654 5.31 -3.86 -40.27
C GLY A 654 5.88 -2.81 -39.31
N PHE A 655 7.16 -2.93 -38.97
CA PHE A 655 7.90 -1.99 -38.11
C PHE A 655 8.40 -0.75 -38.87
N GLY A 656 8.60 0.37 -38.16
CA GLY A 656 9.40 1.50 -38.65
C GLY A 656 9.30 2.73 -37.75
N GLY A 657 10.40 3.16 -37.14
CA GLY A 657 10.47 4.35 -36.29
C GLY A 657 11.53 5.36 -36.72
N GLY A 658 11.60 6.50 -36.03
CA GLY A 658 12.72 7.46 -36.12
C GLY A 658 12.31 8.92 -35.91
N GLY A 659 12.91 9.59 -34.91
CA GLY A 659 12.73 11.04 -34.69
C GLY A 659 13.11 11.50 -33.28
N ARG A 660 14.41 11.60 -32.97
CA ARG A 660 14.89 12.08 -31.65
C ARG A 660 14.90 13.61 -31.54
N SER A 661 14.15 14.14 -30.59
CA SER A 661 14.46 15.40 -29.89
C SER A 661 15.37 15.11 -28.67
N PRO A 662 16.08 16.12 -28.11
CA PRO A 662 17.05 15.89 -27.02
C PRO A 662 16.36 15.29 -25.78
N GLY A 663 17.02 14.30 -25.17
CA GLY A 663 16.45 13.58 -24.02
C GLY A 663 16.40 14.45 -22.76
N SER A 664 15.24 14.47 -22.11
CA SER A 664 15.12 14.92 -20.73
C SER A 664 15.76 13.88 -19.79
N PHE A 665 16.41 14.37 -18.74
CA PHE A 665 16.84 13.57 -17.60
C PHE A 665 15.60 13.05 -16.82
N GLY A 666 15.77 11.93 -16.12
CA GLY A 666 14.69 11.19 -15.45
C GLY A 666 14.34 9.85 -16.10
N GLY A 667 13.46 9.13 -15.42
CA GLY A 667 12.94 7.82 -15.79
C GLY A 667 11.79 7.86 -16.79
N SER A 668 11.12 6.73 -16.99
CA SER A 668 9.99 6.58 -17.92
C SER A 668 8.80 7.50 -17.61
N ALA A 669 8.56 7.81 -16.33
CA ALA A 669 7.40 8.60 -15.90
C ALA A 669 7.50 10.09 -16.30
N THR A 670 8.70 10.67 -16.24
CA THR A 670 8.98 12.02 -16.75
C THR A 670 8.99 12.08 -18.28
N ARG A 671 9.16 10.95 -18.96
CA ARG A 671 9.19 10.84 -20.43
C ARG A 671 7.82 10.52 -21.06
N GLY A 672 6.91 9.85 -20.35
CA GLY A 672 5.66 9.26 -20.87
C GLY A 672 4.43 10.17 -21.15
N ARG A 673 4.57 11.49 -21.12
CA ARG A 673 3.48 12.45 -21.42
C ARG A 673 3.81 13.34 -22.62
N ARG A 674 2.78 13.78 -23.36
CA ARG A 674 2.90 14.77 -24.44
C ARG A 674 1.79 15.82 -24.30
N GLY A 675 2.07 17.04 -24.74
CA GLY A 675 1.15 18.17 -24.60
C GLY A 675 1.74 19.44 -25.19
N GLY A 676 0.89 20.41 -25.50
CA GLY A 676 1.28 21.75 -25.89
C GLY A 676 1.08 22.75 -24.75
N GLY A 677 1.42 24.00 -25.01
CA GLY A 677 1.26 25.08 -24.05
C GLY A 677 1.96 26.35 -24.50
N GLY A 678 1.43 27.50 -24.10
CA GLY A 678 1.87 28.80 -24.58
C GLY A 678 1.18 29.96 -23.90
N ARG A 679 1.50 31.17 -24.34
CA ARG A 679 0.83 32.42 -23.92
C ARG A 679 -0.08 32.93 -25.03
N PHE A 680 -1.22 33.53 -24.67
CA PHE A 680 -2.27 34.00 -25.58
C PHE A 680 -2.70 35.47 -25.33
#